data_AF-A0A370K5X9-F1
#
_entry.id   AF-A0A370K5X9-F1
#
_cell.length_a   1.000
_cell.length_b   1.000
_cell.length_c   1.000
_cell.angle_alpha   90.00
_cell.angle_beta   90.00
_cell.angle_gamma   90.00
#
_symmetry.space_group_name_H-M   'P 1'
#
loop_
_entity.id
_entity.type
_entity.pdbx_description
1 polymer ?
#
loop_
_entity_poly.entity_id
_entity_poly.type
_entity_poly.pdbx_seq_one_letter_code
_entity_poly.pdbx_strand_id
1 'polypeptide(L)'
;MTMAEQRLPDRPRLHLFGGAVALFVVVLVSDAVTLTLGHHGGVMASIWSTNGIVVGVLLSAPRRDWPLLLAITTAALLAGHFLALGALPGRPLLALTVLIHLSEILIVAAIVHRYLPSITGEVRSYQRFGRIAVGAALVGCIVSTLLAGIAMQVAPPGLFAATPWDWFRAHLLGMVIVGMLTLVALRERERMLGVQGRRLRMLRDVLLLAVITVGVFSQTGYPLLFLVFAPLIFLVFQHRFPGLVIGLAIVTLVTNVATSLGEGPVILVQTLNPEGRTLIAQLFLGVLCLVALPVALALADRLRLSKDVAASEMQYRLLAEYSSDLIQRIAYDDSRRYVSPSVKEILGWSPEEFASQGVDLIHPDDYDHVLRQRARLRETGQPTMLRYRMRNRAGGFLWIEALEKLAPCPDHPGETEVVYTGRDITQRALAEQALADSEKRLRTITDNVPAYIAHVDTNERYTFVNAYISQVTGSEAPSNVGQTVEEVRGPAIYPVLKPHIDAVLQGAATTFEYEGSGNGSPRYFEATYLPAIAADGTTTGFYTLTTDITRIKLAERKLAFLAHHDALTGIANRHSFRESSQLAIQHAASTHQPLLLMMIDVDFFKHINDTYGHAAGDVALTEVANRLKANIRKTDLVARLGGDEFVVLCHDIEDVATAERLAQQITDAMQQPVLFGTTELKVTLSIGVALCRNVASMEALSQRADEAVYLAKEAGRACFRLVSEGL
;
A
#
# COMPACT_ATOMS: atom_id res chain seq x y z
N MET A 1 7.01 -0.88 -22.89
CA MET A 1 8.44 -1.16 -22.64
C MET A 1 8.87 -2.30 -23.53
N THR A 2 9.70 -1.97 -24.53
CA THR A 2 10.34 -2.91 -25.45
C THR A 2 11.27 -3.84 -24.66
N MET A 3 11.05 -5.15 -24.76
CA MET A 3 11.96 -6.15 -24.21
C MET A 3 13.32 -6.01 -24.89
N ALA A 4 14.30 -5.57 -24.13
CA ALA A 4 15.69 -5.50 -24.52
C ALA A 4 16.20 -6.88 -24.92
N GLU A 5 16.83 -6.95 -26.09
CA GLU A 5 17.65 -8.08 -26.52
C GLU A 5 18.69 -8.37 -25.43
N GLN A 6 18.50 -9.48 -24.70
CA GLN A 6 19.56 -10.07 -23.88
C GLN A 6 20.70 -10.46 -24.83
N ARG A 7 21.72 -9.60 -24.92
CA ARG A 7 23.02 -9.93 -25.49
C ARG A 7 23.58 -11.12 -24.72
N LEU A 8 23.71 -12.27 -25.39
CA LEU A 8 24.49 -13.40 -24.91
C LEU A 8 25.91 -12.92 -24.54
N PRO A 9 26.51 -13.38 -23.42
CA PRO A 9 27.84 -12.97 -23.03
C PRO A 9 28.86 -13.39 -24.10
N ASP A 10 29.80 -12.49 -24.42
CA ASP A 10 30.90 -12.77 -25.33
C ASP A 10 31.69 -13.98 -24.83
N ARG A 11 31.62 -15.09 -25.58
CA ARG A 11 32.43 -16.28 -25.30
C ARG A 11 33.92 -15.93 -25.51
N PRO A 12 34.82 -16.28 -24.58
CA PRO A 12 36.23 -15.90 -24.66
C PRO A 12 36.90 -16.56 -25.88
N ARG A 13 37.74 -15.78 -26.59
CA ARG A 13 38.45 -16.16 -27.84
C ARG A 13 39.23 -17.48 -27.76
N LEU A 14 39.62 -17.93 -26.56
CA LEU A 14 40.32 -19.20 -26.32
C LEU A 14 39.51 -20.44 -26.74
N HIS A 15 38.19 -20.43 -26.55
CA HIS A 15 37.32 -21.54 -26.98
C HIS A 15 37.13 -21.59 -28.50
N LEU A 16 37.24 -20.45 -29.18
CA LEU A 16 37.15 -20.37 -30.64
C LEU A 16 38.37 -21.00 -31.30
N PHE A 17 39.57 -20.81 -30.73
CA PHE A 17 40.81 -21.41 -31.23
C PHE A 17 40.82 -22.94 -31.09
N GLY A 18 40.46 -23.46 -29.92
CA GLY A 18 40.34 -24.92 -29.71
C GLY A 18 39.28 -25.56 -30.62
N GLY A 19 38.15 -24.88 -30.82
CA GLY A 19 37.10 -25.32 -31.75
C GLY A 19 37.53 -25.27 -33.23
N ALA A 20 38.28 -24.24 -33.62
CA ALA A 20 38.83 -24.10 -34.97
C ALA A 20 39.84 -25.21 -35.32
N VAL A 21 40.75 -25.53 -34.40
CA VAL A 21 41.72 -26.63 -34.58
C VAL A 21 40.99 -27.97 -34.66
N ALA A 22 40.01 -28.21 -33.78
CA ALA A 22 39.21 -29.43 -33.83
C ALA A 22 38.45 -29.57 -35.16
N LEU A 23 37.82 -28.49 -35.65
CA LEU A 23 37.15 -28.48 -36.95
C LEU A 23 38.12 -28.80 -38.08
N PHE A 24 39.29 -28.16 -38.10
CA PHE A 24 40.32 -28.41 -39.11
C PHE A 24 40.71 -29.89 -39.16
N VAL A 25 41.05 -30.48 -38.01
CA VAL A 25 41.46 -31.89 -37.92
C VAL A 25 40.34 -32.83 -38.34
N VAL A 26 39.10 -32.60 -37.87
CA VAL A 26 37.96 -33.46 -38.21
C VAL A 26 37.62 -33.40 -39.70
N VAL A 27 37.60 -32.21 -40.30
CA VAL A 27 37.36 -32.03 -41.74
C VAL A 27 38.48 -32.68 -42.54
N LEU A 28 39.74 -32.43 -42.18
CA LEU A 28 40.92 -32.99 -42.82
C LEU A 28 40.87 -34.53 -42.85
N VAL A 29 40.64 -35.14 -41.68
CA VAL A 29 40.60 -36.60 -41.54
C VAL A 29 39.40 -37.19 -42.26
N SER A 30 38.21 -36.59 -42.11
CA SER A 30 36.99 -37.04 -42.80
C SER A 30 37.17 -37.03 -44.31
N ASP A 31 37.72 -35.94 -44.85
CA ASP A 31 37.97 -35.76 -46.28
C ASP A 31 39.00 -36.77 -46.80
N ALA A 32 40.17 -36.86 -46.14
CA ALA A 32 41.23 -37.77 -46.55
C ALA A 32 40.81 -39.25 -46.49
N VAL A 33 40.09 -39.67 -45.44
CA VAL A 33 39.57 -41.04 -45.31
C VAL A 33 38.55 -41.34 -46.40
N THR A 34 37.62 -40.42 -46.66
CA THR A 34 36.57 -40.62 -47.69
C THR A 34 37.19 -40.76 -49.08
N LEU A 35 38.19 -39.93 -49.40
CA LEU A 35 38.90 -39.98 -50.68
C LEU A 35 39.77 -41.22 -50.84
N THR A 36 40.51 -41.61 -49.80
CA THR A 36 41.40 -42.80 -49.85
C THR A 36 40.61 -44.10 -49.99
N LEU A 37 39.48 -44.23 -49.29
CA LEU A 37 38.54 -45.35 -49.43
C LEU A 37 37.97 -45.42 -50.86
N GLY A 38 37.59 -44.27 -51.43
CA GLY A 38 37.11 -44.19 -52.81
C GLY A 38 38.16 -44.56 -53.86
N HIS A 39 39.44 -44.28 -53.60
CA HIS A 39 40.52 -44.50 -54.55
C HIS A 39 41.08 -45.94 -54.56
N HIS A 40 41.20 -46.59 -53.39
CA HIS A 40 41.81 -47.93 -53.28
C HIS A 40 40.81 -49.08 -53.49
N GLY A 41 39.51 -48.83 -53.29
CA GLY A 41 38.48 -49.89 -53.33
C GLY A 41 37.77 -50.06 -54.68
N GLY A 42 37.98 -49.17 -55.66
CA GLY A 42 37.19 -49.13 -56.91
C GLY A 42 35.69 -48.87 -56.70
N VAL A 43 35.30 -48.50 -55.48
CA VAL A 43 33.94 -48.26 -55.03
C VAL A 43 33.90 -46.89 -54.37
N MET A 44 33.06 -46.00 -54.89
CA MET A 44 32.80 -44.68 -54.29
C MET A 44 32.42 -44.82 -52.82
N ALA A 45 32.89 -43.90 -51.98
CA ALA A 45 32.43 -43.83 -50.60
C ALA A 45 30.89 -43.72 -50.57
N SER A 46 30.25 -44.62 -49.83
CA SER A 46 28.79 -44.68 -49.72
C SER A 46 28.16 -43.41 -49.16
N ILE A 47 28.90 -42.65 -48.34
CA ILE A 47 28.47 -41.38 -47.74
C ILE A 47 29.62 -40.38 -47.78
N TRP A 48 29.33 -39.14 -48.20
CA TRP A 48 30.25 -38.01 -48.10
C TRP A 48 30.03 -37.24 -46.79
N SER A 49 30.76 -37.59 -45.73
CA SER A 49 30.52 -37.05 -44.38
C SER A 49 30.96 -35.60 -44.18
N THR A 50 31.98 -35.16 -44.91
CA THR A 50 32.70 -33.90 -44.64
C THR A 50 31.79 -32.67 -44.70
N ASN A 51 30.97 -32.57 -45.74
CA ASN A 51 30.10 -31.40 -45.93
C ASN A 51 28.99 -31.33 -44.87
N GLY A 52 28.47 -32.47 -44.44
CA GLY A 52 27.53 -32.56 -43.34
C GLY A 52 28.11 -32.01 -42.04
N ILE A 53 29.34 -32.40 -41.69
CA ILE A 53 30.04 -31.91 -40.49
C ILE A 53 30.11 -30.38 -40.49
N VAL A 54 30.55 -29.79 -41.60
CA VAL A 54 30.72 -28.34 -41.71
C VAL A 54 29.37 -27.61 -41.61
N VAL A 55 28.33 -28.09 -42.30
CA VAL A 55 26.98 -27.51 -42.21
C VAL A 55 26.46 -27.55 -40.78
N GLY A 56 26.61 -28.69 -40.08
CA GLY A 56 26.18 -28.81 -38.68
C GLY A 56 26.90 -27.82 -37.75
N VAL A 57 28.19 -27.58 -37.98
CA VAL A 57 29.00 -26.59 -37.25
C VAL A 57 28.57 -25.15 -37.57
N LEU A 58 28.39 -24.81 -38.85
CA LEU A 58 27.93 -23.48 -39.27
C LEU A 58 26.55 -23.14 -38.72
N LEU A 59 25.62 -24.09 -38.71
CA LEU A 59 24.27 -23.92 -38.15
C LEU A 59 24.27 -23.79 -36.63
N SER A 60 25.31 -24.25 -35.96
CA SER A 60 25.50 -24.13 -34.51
C SER A 60 26.24 -22.84 -34.11
N ALA A 61 26.85 -22.15 -35.07
CA ALA A 61 27.65 -20.94 -34.85
C ALA A 61 26.91 -19.67 -35.31
N PRO A 62 27.14 -18.51 -34.67
CA PRO A 62 26.58 -17.26 -35.14
C PRO A 62 27.18 -16.87 -36.50
N ARG A 63 26.40 -16.19 -37.34
CA ARG A 63 26.80 -15.80 -38.71
C ARG A 63 28.10 -15.00 -38.79
N ARG A 64 28.43 -14.25 -37.74
CA ARG A 64 29.68 -13.48 -37.65
C ARG A 64 30.94 -14.36 -37.72
N ASP A 65 30.84 -15.62 -37.29
CA ASP A 65 31.97 -16.56 -37.25
C ASP A 65 32.09 -17.39 -38.55
N TRP A 66 31.08 -17.34 -39.44
CA TRP A 66 31.06 -18.13 -40.67
C TRP A 66 32.27 -17.91 -41.59
N PRO A 67 32.76 -16.68 -41.84
CA PRO A 67 33.92 -16.48 -42.70
C PRO A 67 35.18 -17.20 -42.19
N LEU A 68 35.41 -17.19 -40.87
CA LEU A 68 36.54 -17.89 -40.25
C LEU A 68 36.39 -19.41 -40.37
N LEU A 69 35.21 -19.95 -40.06
CA LEU A 69 34.93 -21.38 -40.14
C LEU A 69 35.04 -21.91 -41.58
N LEU A 70 34.59 -21.12 -42.56
CA LEU A 70 34.74 -21.44 -43.98
C LEU A 70 36.21 -21.40 -44.41
N ALA A 71 36.99 -20.41 -43.97
CA ALA A 71 38.42 -20.36 -44.27
C ALA A 71 39.18 -21.57 -43.72
N ILE A 72 38.86 -21.99 -42.48
CA ILE A 72 39.42 -23.21 -41.87
C ILE A 72 39.00 -24.45 -42.67
N THR A 73 37.74 -24.53 -43.07
CA THR A 73 37.22 -25.64 -43.88
C THR A 73 37.93 -25.72 -45.22
N THR A 74 38.11 -24.60 -45.92
CA THR A 74 38.84 -24.53 -47.20
C THR A 74 40.27 -25.05 -47.04
N ALA A 75 40.98 -24.60 -45.99
CA ALA A 75 42.34 -25.06 -45.71
C ALA A 75 42.39 -26.57 -45.42
N ALA A 76 41.43 -27.08 -44.64
CA ALA A 76 41.33 -28.50 -44.30
C ALA A 76 41.01 -29.38 -45.52
N LEU A 77 40.08 -28.97 -46.39
CA LEU A 77 39.75 -29.67 -47.63
C LEU A 77 40.94 -29.70 -48.60
N LEU A 78 41.64 -28.57 -48.79
CA LEU A 78 42.83 -28.53 -49.64
C LEU A 78 43.93 -29.47 -49.12
N ALA A 79 44.16 -29.49 -47.81
CA ALA A 79 45.12 -30.39 -47.18
C ALA A 79 44.67 -31.86 -47.27
N GLY A 80 43.38 -32.15 -47.13
CA GLY A 80 42.82 -33.52 -47.22
C GLY A 80 42.98 -34.11 -48.61
N HIS A 81 42.63 -33.33 -49.64
CA HIS A 81 42.84 -33.72 -51.02
C HIS A 81 44.33 -33.93 -51.35
N PHE A 82 45.21 -33.07 -50.83
CA PHE A 82 46.66 -33.23 -51.01
C PHE A 82 47.19 -34.51 -50.36
N LEU A 83 46.74 -34.84 -49.14
CA LEU A 83 47.13 -36.07 -48.45
C LEU A 83 46.62 -37.34 -49.14
N ALA A 84 45.38 -37.32 -49.65
CA ALA A 84 44.76 -38.49 -50.24
C ALA A 84 45.22 -38.80 -51.66
N LEU A 85 45.48 -37.77 -52.48
CA LEU A 85 45.78 -37.91 -53.92
C LEU A 85 47.23 -37.55 -54.29
N GLY A 86 48.03 -37.06 -53.34
CA GLY A 86 49.43 -36.69 -53.55
C GLY A 86 49.64 -35.43 -54.42
N ALA A 87 50.89 -35.18 -54.83
CA ALA A 87 51.27 -34.04 -55.65
C ALA A 87 51.09 -34.31 -57.16
N LEU A 88 49.87 -34.62 -57.61
CA LEU A 88 49.56 -34.82 -59.04
C LEU A 88 49.52 -33.48 -59.82
N PRO A 89 49.80 -33.49 -61.15
CA PRO A 89 49.73 -32.30 -61.99
C PRO A 89 48.25 -31.93 -62.28
N GLY A 90 47.63 -31.16 -61.38
CA GLY A 90 46.20 -30.79 -61.51
C GLY A 90 45.71 -29.68 -60.56
N ARG A 91 46.61 -28.77 -60.14
CA ARG A 91 46.33 -27.70 -59.15
C ARG A 91 45.07 -26.84 -59.40
N PRO A 92 44.68 -26.45 -60.63
CA PRO A 92 43.47 -25.66 -60.83
C PRO A 92 42.17 -26.44 -60.61
N LEU A 93 42.16 -27.77 -60.76
CA LEU A 93 40.95 -28.58 -60.59
C LEU A 93 40.69 -28.98 -59.14
N LEU A 94 41.73 -29.03 -58.30
CA LEU A 94 41.61 -29.15 -56.84
C LEU A 94 40.91 -27.92 -56.24
N ALA A 95 41.26 -26.73 -56.72
CA ALA A 95 40.56 -25.51 -56.29
C ALA A 95 39.08 -25.53 -56.71
N LEU A 96 38.78 -26.03 -57.92
CA LEU A 96 37.41 -26.12 -58.43
C LEU A 96 36.55 -27.10 -57.62
N THR A 97 37.07 -28.27 -57.25
CA THR A 97 36.35 -29.25 -56.42
C THR A 97 36.06 -28.71 -55.02
N VAL A 98 37.04 -28.07 -54.38
CA VAL A 98 36.83 -27.39 -53.09
C VAL A 98 35.77 -26.28 -53.19
N LEU A 99 35.77 -25.49 -54.27
CA LEU A 99 34.72 -24.49 -54.52
C LEU A 99 33.33 -25.11 -54.65
N ILE A 100 33.21 -26.27 -55.30
CA ILE A 100 31.95 -27.01 -55.42
C ILE A 100 31.47 -27.46 -54.03
N HIS A 101 32.36 -28.05 -53.20
CA HIS A 101 32.01 -28.41 -51.82
C HIS A 101 31.58 -27.20 -50.98
N LEU A 102 32.29 -26.07 -51.08
CA LEU A 102 31.93 -24.84 -50.37
C LEU A 102 30.58 -24.27 -50.83
N SER A 103 30.29 -24.33 -52.14
CA SER A 103 29.01 -23.88 -52.68
C SER A 103 27.84 -24.66 -52.10
N GLU A 104 28.00 -25.99 -51.97
CA GLU A 104 27.01 -26.88 -51.38
C GLU A 104 26.75 -26.51 -49.91
N ILE A 105 27.82 -26.42 -49.12
CA ILE A 105 27.77 -26.07 -47.69
C ILE A 105 27.07 -24.72 -47.48
N LEU A 106 27.45 -23.72 -48.28
CA LEU A 106 26.90 -22.37 -48.20
C LEU A 106 25.41 -22.31 -48.56
N ILE A 107 24.99 -23.01 -49.62
CA ILE A 107 23.58 -23.05 -50.02
C ILE A 107 22.73 -23.64 -48.90
N VAL A 108 23.14 -24.80 -48.36
CA VAL A 108 22.39 -25.47 -47.28
C VAL A 108 22.33 -24.57 -46.04
N ALA A 109 23.48 -24.05 -45.59
CA ALA A 109 23.54 -23.19 -44.41
C ALA A 109 22.73 -21.89 -44.60
N ALA A 110 22.79 -21.27 -45.78
CA ALA A 110 22.08 -20.04 -46.08
C ALA A 110 20.55 -20.22 -46.11
N ILE A 111 20.05 -21.28 -46.77
CA ILE A 111 18.61 -21.59 -46.83
C ILE A 111 18.08 -21.89 -45.43
N VAL A 112 18.73 -22.79 -44.71
CA VAL A 112 18.29 -23.19 -43.37
C VAL A 112 18.26 -21.99 -42.43
N HIS A 113 19.29 -21.14 -42.44
CA HIS A 113 19.30 -19.93 -41.63
C HIS A 113 18.28 -18.87 -42.10
N ARG A 114 18.01 -18.73 -43.41
CA ARG A 114 17.05 -17.74 -43.94
C ARG A 114 15.63 -17.99 -43.42
N TYR A 115 15.23 -19.26 -43.37
CA TYR A 115 13.89 -19.64 -42.91
C TYR A 115 13.83 -19.91 -41.41
N LEU A 116 14.97 -20.19 -40.78
CA LEU A 116 15.10 -20.46 -39.34
C LEU A 116 16.27 -19.65 -38.76
N PRO A 117 16.14 -18.31 -38.64
CA PRO A 117 17.22 -17.45 -38.16
C PRO A 117 17.57 -17.71 -36.68
N SER A 118 16.65 -18.31 -35.91
CA SER A 118 16.80 -18.61 -34.48
C SER A 118 17.00 -20.10 -34.18
N ILE A 119 17.81 -20.81 -34.98
CA ILE A 119 18.19 -22.22 -34.65
C ILE A 119 18.94 -22.28 -33.31
N THR A 120 19.62 -21.20 -32.96
CA THR A 120 20.31 -20.98 -31.68
C THR A 120 19.38 -20.72 -30.50
N GLY A 121 18.07 -20.48 -30.74
CA GLY A 121 17.03 -20.29 -29.72
C GLY A 121 16.05 -21.45 -29.64
N GLU A 122 14.87 -21.21 -29.06
CA GLU A 122 13.79 -22.21 -29.01
C GLU A 122 13.21 -22.48 -30.40
N VAL A 123 13.36 -23.71 -30.88
CA VAL A 123 12.80 -24.14 -32.15
C VAL A 123 11.28 -24.28 -31.99
N ARG A 124 10.53 -23.45 -32.72
CA ARG A 124 9.05 -23.43 -32.66
C ARG A 124 8.40 -24.71 -33.20
N SER A 125 9.06 -25.44 -34.09
CA SER A 125 8.65 -26.79 -34.53
C SER A 125 9.84 -27.54 -35.11
N TYR A 126 10.19 -28.66 -34.50
CA TYR A 126 11.25 -29.55 -34.96
C TYR A 126 10.87 -30.20 -36.30
N GLN A 127 9.59 -30.52 -36.53
CA GLN A 127 9.14 -31.01 -37.84
C GLN A 127 9.32 -29.99 -38.96
N ARG A 128 9.03 -28.70 -38.70
CA ARG A 128 9.27 -27.63 -39.69
C ARG A 128 10.77 -27.48 -39.97
N PHE A 129 11.60 -27.56 -38.92
CA PHE A 129 13.05 -27.55 -39.04
C PHE A 129 13.54 -28.69 -39.94
N GLY A 130 13.12 -29.93 -39.68
CA GLY A 130 13.54 -31.09 -40.46
C GLY A 130 13.18 -30.98 -41.95
N ARG A 131 11.96 -30.54 -42.28
CA ARG A 131 11.54 -30.35 -43.68
C ARG A 131 12.39 -29.32 -44.42
N ILE A 132 12.70 -28.20 -43.77
CA ILE A 132 13.55 -27.16 -44.35
C ILE A 132 14.98 -27.66 -44.51
N ALA A 133 15.54 -28.36 -43.51
CA ALA A 133 16.89 -28.90 -43.56
C ALA A 133 17.06 -29.95 -44.68
N VAL A 134 16.12 -30.89 -44.81
CA VAL A 134 16.15 -31.90 -45.89
C VAL A 134 15.96 -31.23 -47.26
N GLY A 135 15.03 -30.28 -47.39
CA GLY A 135 14.83 -29.53 -48.63
C GLY A 135 16.05 -28.71 -49.03
N ALA A 136 16.72 -28.07 -48.07
CA ALA A 136 17.95 -27.33 -48.30
C ALA A 136 19.10 -28.24 -48.74
N ALA A 137 19.26 -29.41 -48.09
CA ALA A 137 20.22 -30.43 -48.49
C ALA A 137 19.99 -30.88 -49.93
N LEU A 138 18.73 -31.18 -50.31
CA LEU A 138 18.38 -31.56 -51.68
C LEU A 138 18.79 -30.48 -52.70
N VAL A 139 18.46 -29.21 -52.44
CA VAL A 139 18.83 -28.09 -53.33
C VAL A 139 20.34 -27.93 -53.44
N GLY A 140 21.06 -27.97 -52.31
CA GLY A 140 22.53 -27.88 -52.29
C GLY A 140 23.18 -29.02 -53.08
N CYS A 141 22.74 -30.25 -52.87
CA CYS A 141 23.25 -31.43 -53.56
C CYS A 141 22.97 -31.38 -55.07
N ILE A 142 21.78 -30.93 -55.50
CA ILE A 142 21.47 -30.76 -56.93
C ILE A 142 22.42 -29.75 -57.57
N VAL A 143 22.61 -28.59 -56.95
CA VAL A 143 23.49 -27.53 -57.48
C VAL A 143 24.94 -28.02 -57.55
N SER A 144 25.45 -28.63 -56.48
CA SER A 144 26.83 -29.13 -56.45
C SER A 144 27.05 -30.25 -57.47
N THR A 145 26.05 -31.10 -57.70
CA THR A 145 26.09 -32.17 -58.72
C THR A 145 26.16 -31.60 -60.13
N LEU A 146 25.38 -30.55 -60.43
CA LEU A 146 25.45 -29.87 -61.73
C LEU A 146 26.83 -29.24 -61.96
N LEU A 147 27.38 -28.58 -60.94
CA LEU A 147 28.72 -27.98 -61.02
C LEU A 147 29.81 -29.05 -61.15
N ALA A 148 29.71 -30.15 -60.41
CA ALA A 148 30.61 -31.29 -60.52
C ALA A 148 30.54 -31.93 -61.91
N GLY A 149 29.35 -32.11 -62.48
CA GLY A 149 29.17 -32.64 -63.83
C GLY A 149 29.81 -31.76 -64.90
N ILE A 150 29.68 -30.43 -64.79
CA ILE A 150 30.37 -29.49 -65.69
C ILE A 150 31.89 -29.59 -65.51
N ALA A 151 32.37 -29.62 -64.26
CA ALA A 151 33.80 -29.76 -63.96
C ALA A 151 34.39 -31.06 -64.53
N MET A 152 33.65 -32.17 -64.43
CA MET A 152 34.03 -33.47 -64.98
C MET A 152 34.14 -33.49 -66.51
N GLN A 153 33.32 -32.72 -67.23
CA GLN A 153 33.40 -32.62 -68.69
C GLN A 153 34.64 -31.87 -69.19
N VAL A 154 35.15 -30.93 -68.39
CA VAL A 154 36.32 -30.12 -68.72
C VAL A 154 37.62 -30.72 -68.15
N ALA A 155 37.50 -31.72 -67.26
CA ALA A 155 38.62 -32.40 -66.64
C ALA A 155 39.31 -33.40 -67.57
N PRO A 156 40.63 -33.64 -67.42
CA PRO A 156 41.30 -34.77 -68.03
C PRO A 156 40.62 -36.11 -67.66
N PRO A 157 40.49 -37.06 -68.61
CA PRO A 157 39.95 -38.39 -68.33
C PRO A 157 40.70 -39.10 -67.20
N GLY A 158 39.96 -39.77 -66.31
CA GLY A 158 40.52 -40.52 -65.19
C GLY A 158 40.81 -39.70 -63.92
N LEU A 159 40.58 -38.38 -63.95
CA LEU A 159 40.76 -37.54 -62.75
C LEU A 159 39.59 -37.64 -61.76
N PHE A 160 38.37 -37.87 -62.26
CA PHE A 160 37.21 -38.17 -61.43
C PHE A 160 36.88 -39.65 -61.55
N ALA A 161 36.85 -40.35 -60.42
CA ALA A 161 36.36 -41.73 -60.34
C ALA A 161 34.83 -41.81 -60.20
N ALA A 162 34.16 -40.67 -59.95
CA ALA A 162 32.71 -40.57 -59.70
C ALA A 162 31.93 -40.19 -60.96
N THR A 163 30.73 -40.73 -61.14
CA THR A 163 29.72 -40.08 -61.98
C THR A 163 29.02 -38.95 -61.20
N PRO A 164 28.38 -37.98 -61.88
CA PRO A 164 27.54 -36.99 -61.21
C PRO A 164 26.44 -37.62 -60.34
N TRP A 165 25.95 -38.81 -60.71
CA TRP A 165 24.94 -39.51 -59.92
C TRP A 165 25.52 -40.14 -58.64
N ASP A 166 26.76 -40.62 -58.67
CA ASP A 166 27.47 -41.07 -57.46
C ASP A 166 27.70 -39.91 -56.50
N TRP A 167 28.11 -38.76 -57.04
CA TRP A 167 28.29 -37.51 -56.30
C TRP A 167 27.01 -37.12 -55.55
N PHE A 168 25.88 -37.03 -56.27
CA PHE A 168 24.60 -36.65 -55.69
C PHE A 168 24.19 -37.56 -54.52
N ARG A 169 24.25 -38.89 -54.72
CA ARG A 169 23.78 -39.87 -53.72
C ARG A 169 24.62 -39.84 -52.44
N ALA A 170 25.94 -39.82 -52.58
CA ALA A 170 26.86 -39.81 -51.44
C ALA A 170 26.75 -38.50 -50.64
N HIS A 171 26.64 -37.36 -51.33
CA HIS A 171 26.51 -36.05 -50.72
C HIS A 171 25.17 -35.84 -50.02
N LEU A 172 24.06 -36.23 -50.65
CA LEU A 172 22.72 -36.09 -50.06
C LEU A 172 22.60 -36.89 -48.75
N LEU A 173 23.06 -38.14 -48.75
CA LEU A 173 23.02 -38.98 -47.56
C LEU A 173 23.95 -38.43 -46.47
N GLY A 174 25.13 -37.93 -46.85
CA GLY A 174 26.06 -37.28 -45.92
C GLY A 174 25.51 -36.01 -45.28
N MET A 175 24.83 -35.17 -46.06
CA MET A 175 24.20 -33.95 -45.56
C MET A 175 23.06 -34.25 -44.59
N VAL A 176 22.18 -35.18 -44.94
CA VAL A 176 21.00 -35.52 -44.11
C VAL A 176 21.42 -36.25 -42.84
N ILE A 177 22.29 -37.27 -42.96
CA ILE A 177 22.78 -38.03 -41.81
C ILE A 177 23.75 -37.16 -41.03
N VAL A 178 24.95 -36.96 -41.55
CA VAL A 178 26.08 -36.41 -40.79
C VAL A 178 25.85 -34.95 -40.42
N GLY A 179 25.17 -34.18 -41.28
CA GLY A 179 24.79 -32.80 -40.96
C GLY A 179 23.85 -32.72 -39.77
N MET A 180 22.86 -33.60 -39.71
CA MET A 180 21.99 -33.68 -38.55
C MET A 180 22.71 -34.21 -37.30
N LEU A 181 23.50 -35.30 -37.45
CA LEU A 181 24.29 -35.87 -36.35
C LEU A 181 25.15 -34.79 -35.68
N THR A 182 25.85 -34.00 -36.50
CA THR A 182 26.76 -32.96 -36.04
C THR A 182 26.02 -31.82 -35.35
N LEU A 183 24.93 -31.32 -35.96
CA LEU A 183 24.13 -30.25 -35.37
C LEU A 183 23.56 -30.65 -34.00
N VAL A 184 23.01 -31.87 -33.92
CA VAL A 184 22.44 -32.39 -32.67
C VAL A 184 23.52 -32.66 -31.63
N ALA A 185 24.68 -33.20 -32.02
CA ALA A 185 25.83 -33.42 -31.13
C ALA A 185 26.36 -32.14 -30.50
N LEU A 186 26.42 -31.07 -31.28
CA LEU A 186 26.87 -29.77 -30.76
C LEU A 186 25.83 -29.13 -29.84
N ARG A 187 24.53 -29.30 -30.13
CA ARG A 187 23.44 -28.72 -29.33
C ARG A 187 23.17 -29.47 -28.02
N GLU A 188 23.20 -30.80 -28.06
CA GLU A 188 22.86 -31.67 -26.92
C GLU A 188 24.13 -32.27 -26.28
N ARG A 189 25.29 -31.60 -26.39
CA ARG A 189 26.61 -32.11 -25.98
C ARG A 189 26.62 -32.74 -24.57
N GLU A 190 25.93 -32.15 -23.61
CA GLU A 190 25.88 -32.63 -22.23
C GLU A 190 24.90 -33.80 -22.01
N ARG A 191 23.94 -33.96 -22.92
CA ARG A 191 22.87 -34.98 -22.87
C ARG A 191 23.08 -36.13 -23.86
N MET A 192 24.13 -36.05 -24.68
CA MET A 192 24.49 -37.06 -25.68
C MET A 192 24.75 -38.45 -25.10
N LEU A 193 25.26 -38.54 -23.87
CA LEU A 193 25.47 -39.81 -23.17
C LEU A 193 24.30 -40.20 -22.25
N GLY A 194 23.16 -39.52 -22.40
CA GLY A 194 21.98 -39.67 -21.55
C GLY A 194 22.04 -38.83 -20.27
N VAL A 195 20.87 -38.61 -19.67
CA VAL A 195 20.71 -37.90 -18.39
C VAL A 195 21.42 -38.68 -17.27
N GLN A 196 22.03 -37.98 -16.31
CA GLN A 196 22.61 -38.60 -15.11
C GLN A 196 21.61 -39.60 -14.47
N GLY A 197 22.06 -40.84 -14.22
CA GLY A 197 21.22 -41.94 -13.75
C GLY A 197 20.58 -42.84 -14.84
N ARG A 198 20.65 -42.48 -16.13
CA ARG A 198 20.13 -43.31 -17.25
C ARG A 198 21.19 -43.82 -18.22
N ARG A 199 22.46 -43.48 -18.02
CA ARG A 199 23.57 -43.82 -18.93
C ARG A 199 23.73 -45.33 -19.16
N LEU A 200 23.56 -46.15 -18.12
CA LEU A 200 23.66 -47.61 -18.23
C LEU A 200 22.55 -48.21 -19.10
N ARG A 201 21.32 -47.67 -18.99
CA ARG A 201 20.20 -48.05 -19.88
C ARG A 201 20.50 -47.70 -21.33
N MET A 202 21.02 -46.49 -21.55
CA MET A 202 21.44 -46.06 -22.88
C MET A 202 22.54 -46.94 -23.46
N LEU A 203 23.58 -47.25 -22.68
CA LEU A 203 24.65 -48.15 -23.10
C LEU A 203 24.12 -49.53 -23.48
N ARG A 204 23.22 -50.10 -22.67
CA ARG A 204 22.57 -51.39 -22.96
C ARG A 204 21.80 -51.35 -24.28
N ASP A 205 20.97 -50.33 -24.48
CA ASP A 205 20.12 -50.22 -25.67
C ASP A 205 20.96 -49.95 -26.94
N VAL A 206 22.04 -49.18 -26.82
CA VAL A 206 23.05 -48.96 -27.88
C VAL A 206 23.80 -50.26 -28.19
N LEU A 207 24.22 -51.02 -27.17
CA LEU A 207 24.89 -52.30 -27.35
C LEU A 207 23.96 -53.31 -28.04
N LEU A 208 22.68 -53.33 -27.67
CA LEU A 208 21.67 -54.17 -28.31
C LEU A 208 21.55 -53.85 -29.81
N LEU A 209 21.45 -52.56 -30.16
CA LEU A 209 21.44 -52.13 -31.56
C LEU A 209 22.74 -52.54 -32.29
N ALA A 210 23.89 -52.33 -31.66
CA ALA A 210 25.18 -52.68 -32.25
C ALA A 210 25.30 -54.19 -32.51
N VAL A 211 24.94 -55.04 -31.54
CA VAL A 211 24.98 -56.50 -31.67
C VAL A 211 24.04 -56.98 -32.77
N ILE A 212 22.80 -56.47 -32.81
CA ILE A 212 21.85 -56.84 -33.87
C ILE A 212 22.36 -56.39 -35.24
N THR A 213 22.88 -55.16 -35.35
CA THR A 213 23.40 -54.64 -36.63
C THR A 213 24.59 -55.45 -37.10
N VAL A 214 25.56 -55.73 -36.23
CA VAL A 214 26.73 -56.57 -36.57
C VAL A 214 26.27 -57.98 -36.97
N GLY A 215 25.36 -58.60 -36.22
CA GLY A 215 24.85 -59.94 -36.55
C GLY A 215 24.10 -60.00 -37.89
N VAL A 216 23.36 -58.94 -38.26
CA VAL A 216 22.71 -58.82 -39.56
C VAL A 216 23.73 -58.70 -40.69
N PHE A 217 24.81 -57.93 -40.49
CA PHE A 217 25.83 -57.64 -41.49
C PHE A 217 26.99 -58.64 -41.55
N SER A 218 27.18 -59.49 -40.53
CA SER A 218 28.20 -60.55 -40.53
C SER A 218 27.75 -61.82 -41.25
N GLN A 219 26.53 -61.84 -41.80
CA GLN A 219 25.96 -62.99 -42.50
C GLN A 219 25.50 -62.61 -43.91
N THR A 220 25.56 -63.57 -44.82
CA THR A 220 25.24 -63.40 -46.26
C THR A 220 24.14 -64.35 -46.74
N GLY A 221 23.48 -65.08 -45.83
CA GLY A 221 22.49 -66.12 -46.17
C GLY A 221 21.03 -65.64 -46.16
N TYR A 222 20.71 -64.58 -45.41
CA TYR A 222 19.33 -64.12 -45.19
C TYR A 222 19.18 -62.60 -45.38
N PRO A 223 18.07 -62.11 -45.98
CA PRO A 223 17.83 -60.69 -46.22
C PRO A 223 17.28 -59.97 -44.97
N LEU A 224 18.08 -59.89 -43.90
CA LEU A 224 17.64 -59.43 -42.58
C LEU A 224 17.77 -57.92 -42.30
N LEU A 225 17.91 -57.07 -43.35
CA LEU A 225 18.08 -55.62 -43.18
C LEU A 225 16.94 -54.95 -42.40
N PHE A 226 15.71 -55.48 -42.50
CA PHE A 226 14.55 -54.97 -41.76
C PHE A 226 14.71 -55.06 -40.23
N LEU A 227 15.53 -55.99 -39.73
CA LEU A 227 15.71 -56.23 -38.30
C LEU A 227 16.42 -55.06 -37.59
N VAL A 228 17.13 -54.21 -38.33
CA VAL A 228 17.83 -53.04 -37.79
C VAL A 228 16.87 -51.88 -37.44
N PHE A 229 15.70 -51.81 -38.09
CA PHE A 229 14.74 -50.72 -37.87
C PHE A 229 14.15 -50.74 -36.46
N ALA A 230 13.75 -51.92 -35.97
CA ALA A 230 13.12 -52.06 -34.65
C ALA A 230 14.01 -51.58 -33.49
N PRO A 231 15.27 -52.05 -33.33
CA PRO A 231 16.15 -51.56 -32.26
C PRO A 231 16.54 -50.09 -32.45
N LEU A 232 16.67 -49.59 -33.68
CA LEU A 232 16.94 -48.16 -33.90
C LEU A 232 15.75 -47.31 -33.46
N ILE A 233 14.54 -47.64 -33.88
CA ILE A 233 13.32 -46.92 -33.49
C ILE A 233 13.14 -47.00 -31.97
N PHE A 234 13.34 -48.17 -31.37
CA PHE A 234 13.32 -48.34 -29.92
C PHE A 234 14.32 -47.40 -29.22
N LEU A 235 15.54 -47.32 -29.74
CA LEU A 235 16.57 -46.41 -29.22
C LEU A 235 16.15 -44.93 -29.36
N VAL A 236 15.50 -44.55 -30.46
CA VAL A 236 14.93 -43.21 -30.67
C VAL A 236 13.78 -42.93 -29.70
N PHE A 237 12.90 -43.89 -29.42
CA PHE A 237 11.82 -43.69 -28.44
C PHE A 237 12.36 -43.50 -27.02
N GLN A 238 13.34 -44.30 -26.61
CA GLN A 238 13.90 -44.26 -25.26
C GLN A 238 14.82 -43.05 -25.05
N HIS A 239 15.68 -42.77 -26.04
CA HIS A 239 16.80 -41.82 -25.90
C HIS A 239 16.73 -40.63 -26.87
N ARG A 240 15.66 -40.52 -27.67
CA ARG A 240 15.34 -39.35 -28.52
C ARG A 240 16.47 -39.03 -29.51
N PHE A 241 16.85 -37.77 -29.60
CA PHE A 241 17.92 -37.28 -30.48
C PHE A 241 19.28 -37.97 -30.23
N PRO A 242 19.79 -38.09 -28.99
CA PRO A 242 20.99 -38.90 -28.73
C PRO A 242 20.89 -40.33 -29.24
N GLY A 243 19.72 -40.98 -29.05
CA GLY A 243 19.45 -42.31 -29.58
C GLY A 243 19.50 -42.38 -31.10
N LEU A 244 18.85 -41.42 -31.79
CA LEU A 244 18.92 -41.30 -33.25
C LEU A 244 20.36 -41.13 -33.71
N VAL A 245 21.11 -40.22 -33.06
CA VAL A 245 22.47 -39.87 -33.50
C VAL A 245 23.42 -41.05 -33.37
N ILE A 246 23.48 -41.65 -32.18
CA ILE A 246 24.39 -42.77 -31.93
C ILE A 246 23.96 -44.00 -32.72
N GLY A 247 22.66 -44.27 -32.76
CA GLY A 247 22.15 -45.42 -33.48
C GLY A 247 22.40 -45.34 -34.98
N LEU A 248 22.13 -44.19 -35.60
CA LEU A 248 22.39 -44.00 -37.01
C LEU A 248 23.88 -44.01 -37.33
N ALA A 249 24.73 -43.43 -36.47
CA ALA A 249 26.18 -43.51 -36.63
C ALA A 249 26.70 -44.95 -36.59
N ILE A 250 26.21 -45.79 -35.67
CA ILE A 250 26.57 -47.22 -35.58
C ILE A 250 26.12 -47.96 -36.83
N VAL A 251 24.86 -47.79 -37.24
CA VAL A 251 24.32 -48.48 -38.42
C VAL A 251 25.06 -48.06 -39.67
N THR A 252 25.32 -46.77 -39.86
CA THR A 252 26.13 -46.24 -40.97
C THR A 252 27.53 -46.84 -40.97
N LEU A 253 28.22 -46.86 -39.83
CA LEU A 253 29.57 -47.41 -39.73
C LEU A 253 29.61 -48.90 -40.08
N VAL A 254 28.75 -49.71 -39.47
CA VAL A 254 28.68 -51.16 -39.72
C VAL A 254 28.31 -51.45 -41.18
N THR A 255 27.31 -50.73 -41.72
CA THR A 255 26.89 -50.88 -43.12
C THR A 255 28.03 -50.57 -44.07
N ASN A 256 28.78 -49.49 -43.83
CA ASN A 256 29.88 -49.08 -44.69
C ASN A 256 31.06 -50.06 -44.64
N VAL A 257 31.45 -50.49 -43.43
CA VAL A 257 32.53 -51.47 -43.25
C VAL A 257 32.16 -52.81 -43.89
N ALA A 258 30.97 -53.36 -43.59
CA ALA A 258 30.53 -54.62 -44.18
C ALA A 258 30.42 -54.54 -45.71
N THR A 259 29.87 -53.45 -46.25
CA THR A 259 29.79 -53.25 -47.72
C THR A 259 31.18 -53.20 -48.34
N SER A 260 32.16 -52.54 -47.71
CA SER A 260 33.54 -52.47 -48.20
C SER A 260 34.29 -53.81 -48.13
N LEU A 261 34.02 -54.63 -47.11
CA LEU A 261 34.61 -55.96 -46.95
C LEU A 261 33.96 -57.00 -47.87
N GLY A 262 32.88 -56.65 -48.55
CA GLY A 262 32.10 -57.63 -49.30
C GLY A 262 31.43 -58.63 -48.36
N GLU A 263 30.83 -58.13 -47.27
CA GLU A 263 29.98 -58.90 -46.36
C GLU A 263 28.57 -58.29 -46.23
N GLY A 264 27.65 -59.09 -45.67
CA GLY A 264 26.29 -58.66 -45.31
C GLY A 264 25.20 -58.95 -46.34
N PRO A 265 23.94 -58.62 -46.00
CA PRO A 265 22.76 -58.99 -46.78
C PRO A 265 22.72 -58.35 -48.18
N VAL A 266 23.51 -57.30 -48.39
CA VAL A 266 23.61 -56.57 -49.66
C VAL A 266 24.15 -57.46 -50.79
N ILE A 267 24.87 -58.54 -50.45
CA ILE A 267 25.52 -59.45 -51.41
C ILE A 267 24.60 -60.56 -51.91
N LEU A 268 23.48 -60.79 -51.23
CA LEU A 268 22.46 -61.76 -51.68
C LEU A 268 21.95 -61.45 -53.09
N VAL A 269 22.03 -60.20 -53.53
CA VAL A 269 21.73 -59.81 -54.91
C VAL A 269 22.96 -60.03 -55.79
N GLN A 270 23.19 -61.30 -56.16
CA GLN A 270 24.39 -61.75 -56.87
C GLN A 270 24.60 -61.09 -58.25
N THR A 271 23.56 -60.51 -58.85
CA THR A 271 23.60 -59.84 -60.16
C THR A 271 24.17 -58.43 -60.14
N LEU A 272 24.46 -57.85 -58.96
CA LEU A 272 24.92 -56.47 -58.85
C LEU A 272 26.45 -56.35 -58.88
N ASN A 273 26.90 -55.38 -59.69
CA ASN A 273 28.26 -54.85 -59.63
C ASN A 273 28.52 -54.14 -58.28
N PRO A 274 29.79 -53.83 -57.93
CA PRO A 274 30.14 -53.15 -56.68
C PRO A 274 29.39 -51.82 -56.45
N GLU A 275 29.11 -51.07 -57.52
CA GLU A 275 28.30 -49.85 -57.49
C GLU A 275 26.84 -50.12 -57.08
N GLY A 276 26.23 -51.17 -57.62
CA GLY A 276 24.87 -51.60 -57.27
C GLY A 276 24.74 -52.02 -55.81
N ARG A 277 25.77 -52.66 -55.25
CA ARG A 277 25.83 -53.00 -53.82
C ARG A 277 25.87 -51.74 -52.95
N THR A 278 26.71 -50.77 -53.34
CA THR A 278 26.78 -49.47 -52.66
C THR A 278 25.46 -48.72 -52.73
N LEU A 279 24.76 -48.78 -53.86
CA LEU A 279 23.43 -48.21 -54.00
C LEU A 279 22.40 -48.84 -53.06
N ILE A 280 22.39 -50.17 -52.91
CA ILE A 280 21.49 -50.82 -51.94
C ILE A 280 21.81 -50.39 -50.51
N ALA A 281 23.09 -50.32 -50.14
CA ALA A 281 23.51 -49.84 -48.83
C ALA A 281 23.07 -48.39 -48.58
N GLN A 282 23.22 -47.51 -49.57
CA GLN A 282 22.74 -46.12 -49.53
C GLN A 282 21.22 -46.02 -49.42
N LEU A 283 20.47 -46.82 -50.18
CA LEU A 283 19.01 -46.87 -50.10
C LEU A 283 18.55 -47.35 -48.73
N PHE A 284 19.18 -48.39 -48.18
CA PHE A 284 18.90 -48.87 -46.84
C PHE A 284 19.10 -47.77 -45.80
N LEU A 285 20.25 -47.10 -45.80
CA LEU A 285 20.53 -45.99 -44.88
C LEU A 285 19.58 -44.80 -45.11
N GLY A 286 19.24 -44.48 -46.37
CA GLY A 286 18.30 -43.44 -46.72
C GLY A 286 16.89 -43.71 -46.18
N VAL A 287 16.37 -44.93 -46.36
CA VAL A 287 15.07 -45.36 -45.83
C VAL A 287 15.10 -45.38 -44.30
N LEU A 288 16.18 -45.86 -43.70
CA LEU A 288 16.37 -45.85 -42.25
C LEU A 288 16.28 -44.44 -41.69
N CYS A 289 16.92 -43.47 -42.34
CA CYS A 289 16.81 -42.05 -41.99
C CYS A 289 15.41 -41.51 -42.19
N LEU A 290 14.79 -41.80 -43.33
CA LEU A 290 13.44 -41.34 -43.67
C LEU A 290 12.40 -41.81 -42.64
N VAL A 291 12.61 -42.97 -42.02
CA VAL A 291 11.74 -43.49 -40.95
C VAL A 291 12.13 -42.94 -39.57
N ALA A 292 13.42 -42.98 -39.21
CA ALA A 292 13.86 -42.63 -37.87
C ALA A 292 13.82 -41.12 -37.59
N LEU A 293 14.09 -40.29 -38.60
CA LEU A 293 14.15 -38.83 -38.47
C LEU A 293 12.78 -38.21 -38.13
N PRO A 294 11.68 -38.44 -38.88
CA PRO A 294 10.37 -37.89 -38.53
C PRO A 294 9.89 -38.32 -37.16
N VAL A 295 10.16 -39.57 -36.76
CA VAL A 295 9.81 -40.09 -35.42
C VAL A 295 10.53 -39.29 -34.33
N ALA A 296 11.84 -39.08 -34.47
CA ALA A 296 12.61 -38.28 -33.51
C ALA A 296 12.11 -36.83 -33.42
N LEU A 297 11.82 -36.19 -34.57
CA LEU A 297 11.30 -34.82 -34.61
C LEU A 297 9.89 -34.72 -33.99
N ALA A 298 9.01 -35.68 -34.26
CA ALA A 298 7.65 -35.71 -33.71
C ALA A 298 7.65 -35.91 -32.18
N LEU A 299 8.52 -36.80 -31.67
CA LEU A 299 8.70 -37.00 -30.23
C LEU A 299 9.20 -35.72 -29.55
N ALA A 300 10.11 -34.99 -30.18
CA ALA A 300 10.62 -33.72 -29.66
C ALA A 300 9.52 -32.64 -29.58
N ASP A 301 8.69 -32.50 -30.64
CA ASP A 301 7.58 -31.55 -30.66
C ASP A 301 6.52 -31.87 -29.58
N ARG A 302 6.14 -33.16 -29.41
CA ARG A 302 5.15 -33.58 -28.40
C ARG A 302 5.57 -33.22 -26.98
N LEU A 303 6.85 -33.41 -26.64
CA LEU A 303 7.36 -33.13 -25.30
C LEU A 303 7.41 -31.64 -25.00
N ARG A 304 7.75 -30.82 -25.99
CA ARG A 304 7.72 -29.37 -25.85
C ARG A 304 6.30 -28.89 -25.59
N LEU A 305 5.34 -29.31 -26.41
CA LEU A 305 3.94 -28.95 -26.22
C LEU A 305 3.41 -29.38 -24.85
N SER A 306 3.75 -30.60 -24.40
CA SER A 306 3.37 -31.07 -23.05
C SER A 306 3.98 -30.22 -21.94
N LYS A 307 5.23 -29.77 -22.09
CA LYS A 307 5.86 -28.85 -21.13
C LYS A 307 5.23 -27.47 -21.15
N ASP A 308 4.93 -26.94 -22.34
CA ASP A 308 4.32 -25.63 -22.50
C ASP A 308 2.93 -25.61 -21.85
N VAL A 309 2.14 -26.67 -22.04
CA VAL A 309 0.84 -26.85 -21.37
C VAL A 309 1.01 -26.90 -19.85
N ALA A 310 1.94 -27.73 -19.34
CA ALA A 310 2.17 -27.84 -17.90
C ALA A 310 2.67 -26.53 -17.27
N ALA A 311 3.53 -25.78 -17.97
CA ALA A 311 4.01 -24.48 -17.53
C ALA A 311 2.88 -23.44 -17.51
N SER A 312 2.04 -23.43 -18.55
CA SER A 312 0.86 -22.56 -18.59
C SER A 312 -0.13 -22.89 -17.48
N GLU A 313 -0.40 -24.18 -17.22
CA GLU A 313 -1.28 -24.62 -16.13
C GLU A 313 -0.75 -24.17 -14.77
N MET A 314 0.55 -24.34 -14.53
CA MET A 314 1.21 -23.89 -13.30
C MET A 314 1.11 -22.36 -13.15
N GLN A 315 1.32 -21.61 -14.23
CA GLN A 315 1.22 -20.15 -14.21
C GLN A 315 -0.20 -19.68 -13.85
N TYR A 316 -1.23 -20.31 -14.41
CA TYR A 316 -2.62 -20.03 -14.03
C TYR A 316 -2.91 -20.41 -12.59
N ARG A 317 -2.39 -21.56 -12.12
CA ARG A 317 -2.54 -22.01 -10.74
C ARG A 317 -1.92 -21.02 -9.75
N LEU A 318 -0.70 -20.53 -10.03
CA LEU A 318 -0.03 -19.53 -9.19
C LEU A 318 -0.81 -18.20 -9.12
N LEU A 319 -1.35 -17.73 -10.25
CA LEU A 319 -2.18 -16.52 -10.26
C LEU A 319 -3.44 -16.68 -9.40
N ALA A 320 -4.03 -17.88 -9.38
CA ALA A 320 -5.22 -18.17 -8.59
C ALA A 320 -4.91 -18.45 -7.11
N GLU A 321 -3.79 -19.13 -6.80
CA GLU A 321 -3.37 -19.48 -5.44
C GLU A 321 -2.85 -18.27 -4.65
N TYR A 322 -2.12 -17.37 -5.30
CA TYR A 322 -1.53 -16.19 -4.65
C TYR A 322 -2.36 -14.91 -4.80
N SER A 323 -3.56 -15.01 -5.37
CA SER A 323 -4.52 -13.89 -5.36
C SER A 323 -5.04 -13.70 -3.94
N SER A 324 -4.84 -12.50 -3.37
CA SER A 324 -5.44 -12.09 -2.10
C SER A 324 -6.96 -11.93 -2.18
N ASP A 325 -7.52 -11.96 -3.40
CA ASP A 325 -8.95 -11.89 -3.64
C ASP A 325 -9.54 -13.30 -3.77
N LEU A 326 -10.75 -13.47 -3.26
CA LEU A 326 -11.54 -14.69 -3.36
C LEU A 326 -12.12 -14.80 -4.77
N ILE A 327 -11.70 -15.81 -5.52
CA ILE A 327 -12.14 -16.06 -6.90
C ILE A 327 -13.09 -17.25 -6.91
N GLN A 328 -14.26 -17.10 -7.53
CA GLN A 328 -15.18 -18.22 -7.76
C GLN A 328 -15.66 -18.23 -9.21
N ARG A 329 -15.92 -19.44 -9.72
CA ARG A 329 -16.73 -19.64 -10.93
C ARG A 329 -18.04 -20.25 -10.48
N ILE A 330 -19.14 -19.55 -10.74
CA ILE A 330 -20.47 -19.91 -10.27
C ILE A 330 -21.32 -20.19 -11.51
N ALA A 331 -21.90 -21.39 -11.57
CA ALA A 331 -22.81 -21.80 -12.62
C ALA A 331 -24.11 -20.97 -12.61
N TYR A 332 -24.89 -21.10 -13.67
CA TYR A 332 -26.17 -20.39 -13.78
C TYR A 332 -27.16 -20.79 -12.66
N ASP A 333 -27.09 -22.04 -12.17
CA ASP A 333 -27.89 -22.56 -11.04
C ASP A 333 -27.36 -22.18 -9.65
N ASP A 334 -26.42 -21.23 -9.57
CA ASP A 334 -25.75 -20.76 -8.35
C ASP A 334 -24.81 -21.80 -7.68
N SER A 335 -24.56 -22.95 -8.32
CA SER A 335 -23.54 -23.90 -7.86
C SER A 335 -22.12 -23.37 -8.12
N ARG A 336 -21.22 -23.52 -7.13
CA ARG A 336 -19.81 -23.10 -7.25
C ARG A 336 -19.02 -24.20 -7.96
N ARG A 337 -18.61 -23.95 -9.21
CA ARG A 337 -17.76 -24.86 -10.00
C ARG A 337 -16.28 -24.78 -9.61
N TYR A 338 -15.85 -23.60 -9.18
CA TYR A 338 -14.48 -23.36 -8.73
C TYR A 338 -14.48 -22.35 -7.59
N VAL A 339 -13.60 -22.58 -6.62
CA VAL A 339 -13.32 -21.68 -5.49
C VAL A 339 -11.81 -21.63 -5.30
N SER A 340 -11.22 -20.43 -5.29
CA SER A 340 -9.79 -20.27 -5.07
C SER A 340 -9.38 -20.64 -3.64
N PRO A 341 -8.14 -21.11 -3.42
CA PRO A 341 -7.62 -21.41 -2.08
C PRO A 341 -7.63 -20.24 -1.10
N SER A 342 -7.60 -18.99 -1.59
CA SER A 342 -7.69 -17.77 -0.78
C SER A 342 -8.95 -17.69 0.10
N VAL A 343 -10.01 -18.47 -0.20
CA VAL A 343 -11.18 -18.60 0.68
C VAL A 343 -10.85 -19.09 2.09
N LYS A 344 -9.78 -19.88 2.24
CA LYS A 344 -9.34 -20.39 3.54
C LYS A 344 -8.72 -19.29 4.40
N GLU A 345 -7.97 -18.39 3.79
CA GLU A 345 -7.36 -17.27 4.50
C GLU A 345 -8.40 -16.18 4.82
N ILE A 346 -9.30 -15.89 3.88
CA ILE A 346 -10.30 -14.82 4.03
C ILE A 346 -11.47 -15.26 4.92
N LEU A 347 -12.11 -16.39 4.61
CA LEU A 347 -13.35 -16.82 5.28
C LEU A 347 -13.14 -18.00 6.24
N GLY A 348 -11.97 -18.64 6.26
CA GLY A 348 -11.67 -19.77 7.14
C GLY A 348 -12.21 -21.13 6.65
N TRP A 349 -12.83 -21.19 5.48
CA TRP A 349 -13.36 -22.44 4.90
C TRP A 349 -12.35 -23.09 3.96
N SER A 350 -12.32 -24.42 3.88
CA SER A 350 -11.63 -25.04 2.74
C SER A 350 -12.42 -24.81 1.44
N PRO A 351 -11.78 -24.79 0.26
CA PRO A 351 -12.48 -24.65 -1.02
C PRO A 351 -13.61 -25.66 -1.22
N GLU A 352 -13.39 -26.90 -0.80
CA GLU A 352 -14.37 -28.00 -0.92
C GLU A 352 -15.59 -27.78 -0.01
N GLU A 353 -15.37 -27.45 1.26
CA GLU A 353 -16.47 -27.14 2.19
C GLU A 353 -17.21 -25.88 1.75
N PHE A 354 -16.50 -24.85 1.29
CA PHE A 354 -17.10 -23.61 0.83
C PHE A 354 -17.93 -23.82 -0.44
N ALA A 355 -17.52 -24.70 -1.35
CA ALA A 355 -18.29 -25.00 -2.57
C ALA A 355 -19.71 -25.50 -2.25
N SER A 356 -19.89 -26.21 -1.14
CA SER A 356 -21.19 -26.71 -0.67
C SER A 356 -22.03 -25.72 0.17
N GLN A 357 -21.49 -24.55 0.53
CA GLN A 357 -22.24 -23.56 1.33
C GLN A 357 -23.23 -22.77 0.47
N GLY A 358 -24.42 -22.50 0.98
CA GLY A 358 -25.43 -21.70 0.29
C GLY A 358 -25.19 -20.19 0.32
N VAL A 359 -26.20 -19.44 -0.12
CA VAL A 359 -26.28 -17.96 -0.03
C VAL A 359 -26.51 -17.45 1.41
N ASP A 360 -26.81 -18.34 2.36
CA ASP A 360 -27.04 -18.07 3.79
C ASP A 360 -25.82 -17.51 4.53
N LEU A 361 -24.68 -17.38 3.84
CA LEU A 361 -23.49 -16.69 4.34
C LEU A 361 -23.60 -15.17 4.20
N ILE A 362 -24.52 -14.64 3.40
CA ILE A 362 -24.75 -13.20 3.27
C ILE A 362 -25.51 -12.71 4.51
N HIS A 363 -25.15 -11.54 5.03
CA HIS A 363 -25.87 -10.92 6.14
C HIS A 363 -27.34 -10.66 5.77
N PRO A 364 -28.32 -10.91 6.68
CA PRO A 364 -29.75 -10.76 6.39
C PRO A 364 -30.14 -9.43 5.74
N ASP A 365 -29.66 -8.29 6.26
CA ASP A 365 -29.98 -6.97 5.68
C ASP A 365 -29.44 -6.76 4.25
N ASP A 366 -28.38 -7.47 3.88
CA ASP A 366 -27.71 -7.29 2.60
C ASP A 366 -28.23 -8.30 1.54
N TYR A 367 -28.99 -9.31 1.97
CA TYR A 367 -29.42 -10.45 1.16
C TYR A 367 -30.24 -10.03 -0.08
N ASP A 368 -31.30 -9.23 0.13
CA ASP A 368 -32.17 -8.76 -0.95
C ASP A 368 -31.47 -7.81 -1.92
N HIS A 369 -30.45 -7.09 -1.45
CA HIS A 369 -29.65 -6.22 -2.29
C HIS A 369 -28.77 -7.04 -3.23
N VAL A 370 -28.04 -8.04 -2.70
CA VAL A 370 -27.14 -8.90 -3.48
C VAL A 370 -27.92 -9.69 -4.54
N LEU A 371 -29.06 -10.29 -4.18
CA LEU A 371 -29.88 -11.05 -5.12
C LEU A 371 -30.39 -10.20 -6.29
N ARG A 372 -30.86 -8.98 -6.03
CA ARG A 372 -31.31 -8.06 -7.09
C ARG A 372 -30.20 -7.69 -8.04
N GLN A 373 -28.99 -7.43 -7.52
CA GLN A 373 -27.83 -7.11 -8.34
C GLN A 373 -27.39 -8.30 -9.20
N ARG A 374 -27.36 -9.51 -8.63
CA ARG A 374 -27.00 -10.73 -9.39
C ARG A 374 -28.04 -11.07 -10.46
N ALA A 375 -29.33 -10.88 -10.19
CA ALA A 375 -30.39 -11.02 -11.20
C ALA A 375 -30.19 -10.04 -12.37
N ARG A 376 -29.91 -8.77 -12.06
CA ARG A 376 -29.62 -7.74 -13.08
C ARG A 376 -28.38 -8.07 -13.91
N LEU A 377 -27.31 -8.61 -13.31
CA LEU A 377 -26.13 -9.09 -14.04
C LEU A 377 -26.52 -10.18 -15.05
N ARG A 378 -27.36 -11.15 -14.65
CA ARG A 378 -27.82 -12.23 -15.54
C ARG A 378 -28.67 -11.70 -16.69
N GLU A 379 -29.52 -10.70 -16.44
CA GLU A 379 -30.40 -10.11 -17.46
C GLU A 379 -29.67 -9.19 -18.44
N THR A 380 -28.74 -8.36 -17.94
CA THR A 380 -28.11 -7.28 -18.72
C THR A 380 -26.71 -7.63 -19.22
N GLY A 381 -26.06 -8.62 -18.61
CA GLY A 381 -24.66 -8.96 -18.84
C GLY A 381 -23.65 -7.92 -18.36
N GLN A 382 -24.10 -6.83 -17.72
CA GLN A 382 -23.21 -5.77 -17.26
C GLN A 382 -22.52 -6.14 -15.94
N PRO A 383 -21.18 -6.00 -15.84
CA PRO A 383 -20.44 -6.21 -14.60
C PRO A 383 -21.04 -5.45 -13.42
N THR A 384 -21.19 -6.11 -12.29
CA THR A 384 -21.74 -5.47 -11.08
C THR A 384 -20.72 -5.49 -9.95
N MET A 385 -20.55 -4.34 -9.30
CA MET A 385 -19.73 -4.18 -8.09
C MET A 385 -20.66 -4.01 -6.90
N LEU A 386 -20.48 -4.82 -5.87
CA LEU A 386 -21.32 -4.83 -4.67
C LEU A 386 -20.46 -4.89 -3.40
N ARG A 387 -20.93 -4.22 -2.34
CA ARG A 387 -20.35 -4.30 -1.00
C ARG A 387 -21.38 -4.88 -0.06
N TYR A 388 -21.02 -5.95 0.63
CA TYR A 388 -21.93 -6.64 1.54
C TYR A 388 -21.15 -7.42 2.60
N ARG A 389 -21.85 -7.80 3.66
CA ARG A 389 -21.28 -8.58 4.75
C ARG A 389 -21.44 -10.07 4.48
N MET A 390 -20.35 -10.81 4.61
CA MET A 390 -20.31 -12.28 4.48
C MET A 390 -19.82 -12.92 5.77
N ARG A 391 -20.49 -13.99 6.19
CA ARG A 391 -20.18 -14.76 7.38
C ARG A 391 -18.98 -15.67 7.14
N ASN A 392 -17.97 -15.56 8.00
CA ASN A 392 -16.82 -16.47 8.03
C ASN A 392 -17.14 -17.76 8.81
N ARG A 393 -16.23 -18.74 8.80
CA ARG A 393 -16.41 -20.02 9.51
C ARG A 393 -16.58 -19.85 11.02
N ALA A 394 -15.95 -18.83 11.61
CA ALA A 394 -16.04 -18.53 13.04
C ALA A 394 -17.38 -17.86 13.44
N GLY A 395 -18.25 -17.56 12.46
CA GLY A 395 -19.56 -16.93 12.69
C GLY A 395 -19.55 -15.39 12.66
N GLY A 396 -18.39 -14.76 12.52
CA GLY A 396 -18.27 -13.30 12.37
C GLY A 396 -18.55 -12.84 10.94
N PHE A 397 -18.96 -11.59 10.77
CA PHE A 397 -19.17 -10.98 9.46
C PHE A 397 -17.96 -10.16 9.01
N LEU A 398 -17.54 -10.37 7.76
CA LEU A 398 -16.51 -9.60 7.07
C LEU A 398 -17.16 -8.75 5.97
N TRP A 399 -16.64 -7.56 5.75
CA TRP A 399 -17.06 -6.73 4.62
C TRP A 399 -16.36 -7.18 3.35
N ILE A 400 -17.14 -7.60 2.36
CA ILE A 400 -16.63 -8.04 1.06
C ILE A 400 -17.06 -7.04 -0.01
N GLU A 401 -16.08 -6.54 -0.77
CA GLU A 401 -16.32 -5.86 -2.05
C GLU A 401 -16.17 -6.89 -3.17
N ALA A 402 -17.26 -7.20 -3.86
CA ALA A 402 -17.29 -8.21 -4.90
C ALA A 402 -17.61 -7.64 -6.28
N LEU A 403 -16.83 -8.09 -7.26
CA LEU A 403 -17.07 -7.89 -8.68
C LEU A 403 -17.58 -9.18 -9.30
N GLU A 404 -18.77 -9.12 -9.88
CA GLU A 404 -19.39 -10.24 -10.60
C GLU A 404 -19.47 -9.91 -12.11
N LYS A 405 -19.06 -10.86 -12.95
CA LYS A 405 -19.08 -10.75 -14.42
C LYS A 405 -19.56 -12.05 -15.07
N LEU A 406 -20.30 -11.95 -16.17
CA LEU A 406 -20.57 -13.12 -17.01
C LEU A 406 -19.36 -13.44 -17.89
N ALA A 407 -19.00 -14.71 -17.93
CA ALA A 407 -17.99 -15.25 -18.83
C ALA A 407 -18.49 -16.54 -19.50
N PRO A 408 -18.02 -16.87 -20.71
CA PRO A 408 -18.26 -18.19 -21.30
C PRO A 408 -17.64 -19.28 -20.43
N CYS A 409 -18.37 -20.37 -20.21
CA CYS A 409 -17.85 -21.54 -19.50
C CYS A 409 -16.79 -22.25 -20.36
N PRO A 410 -15.53 -22.39 -19.87
CA PRO A 410 -14.50 -23.15 -20.56
C PRO A 410 -14.83 -24.65 -20.71
N ASP A 411 -15.56 -25.20 -19.74
CA ASP A 411 -15.84 -26.64 -19.63
C ASP A 411 -17.06 -27.07 -20.48
N HIS A 412 -17.98 -26.13 -20.74
CA HIS A 412 -19.23 -26.35 -21.48
C HIS A 412 -19.45 -25.24 -22.51
N PRO A 413 -18.99 -25.43 -23.76
CA PRO A 413 -19.13 -24.43 -24.82
C PRO A 413 -20.61 -24.10 -25.09
N GLY A 414 -20.98 -22.82 -24.96
CA GLY A 414 -22.35 -22.34 -25.12
C GLY A 414 -23.06 -22.01 -23.80
N GLU A 415 -22.51 -22.44 -22.66
CA GLU A 415 -22.97 -22.00 -21.35
C GLU A 415 -22.25 -20.74 -20.88
N THR A 416 -22.94 -19.89 -20.13
CA THR A 416 -22.37 -18.76 -19.41
C THR A 416 -22.31 -19.05 -17.92
N GLU A 417 -21.30 -18.50 -17.26
CA GLU A 417 -21.11 -18.59 -15.82
C GLU A 417 -20.73 -17.23 -15.24
N VAL A 418 -20.91 -17.07 -13.94
CA VAL A 418 -20.51 -15.87 -13.20
C VAL A 418 -19.10 -16.08 -12.67
N VAL A 419 -18.18 -15.21 -13.09
CA VAL A 419 -16.87 -15.06 -12.44
C VAL A 419 -17.01 -14.02 -11.34
N TYR A 420 -16.78 -14.47 -10.11
CA TYR A 420 -16.82 -13.68 -8.90
C TYR A 420 -15.40 -13.40 -8.41
N THR A 421 -15.11 -12.15 -8.09
CA THR A 421 -13.88 -11.73 -7.38
C THR A 421 -14.28 -10.92 -6.15
N GLY A 422 -14.02 -11.43 -4.95
CA GLY A 422 -14.36 -10.78 -3.69
C GLY A 422 -13.12 -10.40 -2.89
N ARG A 423 -13.04 -9.15 -2.43
CA ARG A 423 -11.96 -8.64 -1.59
C ARG A 423 -12.48 -8.33 -0.19
N ASP A 424 -11.74 -8.76 0.83
CA ASP A 424 -11.97 -8.33 2.21
C ASP A 424 -11.58 -6.85 2.37
N ILE A 425 -12.57 -6.02 2.67
CA ILE A 425 -12.41 -4.58 2.94
C ILE A 425 -12.76 -4.24 4.39
N THR A 426 -12.79 -5.22 5.30
CA THR A 426 -13.21 -5.03 6.71
C THR A 426 -12.40 -3.94 7.40
N GLN A 427 -11.07 -3.95 7.29
CA GLN A 427 -10.22 -2.92 7.90
C GLN A 427 -10.53 -1.52 7.35
N ARG A 428 -10.75 -1.41 6.04
CA ARG A 428 -11.09 -0.14 5.38
C ARG A 428 -12.47 0.35 5.83
N ALA A 429 -13.48 -0.52 5.83
CA ALA A 429 -14.83 -0.18 6.25
C ALA A 429 -14.88 0.24 7.73
N LEU A 430 -14.13 -0.45 8.61
CA LEU A 430 -14.01 -0.07 10.02
C LEU A 430 -13.32 1.28 10.21
N ALA A 431 -12.27 1.58 9.43
CA ALA A 431 -11.59 2.87 9.50
C ALA A 431 -12.46 4.03 8.99
N GLU A 432 -13.17 3.83 7.87
CA GLU A 432 -14.13 4.81 7.33
C GLU A 432 -15.26 5.07 8.35
N GLN A 433 -15.80 4.03 8.98
CA GLN A 433 -16.81 4.17 10.03
C GLN A 433 -16.26 4.87 11.27
N ALA A 434 -15.07 4.52 11.74
CA ALA A 434 -14.45 5.14 12.91
C ALA A 434 -14.17 6.63 12.67
N LEU A 435 -13.75 7.01 11.46
CA LEU A 435 -13.58 8.42 11.09
C LEU A 435 -14.93 9.16 11.11
N ALA A 436 -15.97 8.60 10.48
CA ALA A 436 -17.30 9.20 10.48
C ALA A 436 -17.88 9.34 11.90
N ASP A 437 -17.69 8.33 12.75
CA ASP A 437 -18.12 8.37 14.15
C ASP A 437 -17.33 9.42 14.95
N SER A 438 -16.02 9.57 14.68
CA SER A 438 -15.17 10.59 15.30
C SER A 438 -15.58 12.00 14.86
N GLU A 439 -15.81 12.23 13.57
CA GLU A 439 -16.29 13.53 13.04
C GLU A 439 -17.63 13.90 13.65
N LYS A 440 -18.59 12.96 13.69
CA LYS A 440 -19.90 13.16 14.32
C LYS A 440 -19.76 13.47 15.81
N ARG A 441 -18.86 12.79 16.52
CA ARG A 441 -18.58 13.04 17.94
C ARG A 441 -18.02 14.44 18.15
N LEU A 442 -17.00 14.84 17.40
CA LEU A 442 -16.39 16.17 17.50
C LEU A 442 -17.43 17.27 17.22
N ARG A 443 -18.25 17.10 16.17
CA ARG A 443 -19.32 18.05 15.84
C ARG A 443 -20.36 18.16 16.96
N THR A 444 -20.75 17.02 17.54
CA THR A 444 -21.69 17.00 18.67
C THR A 444 -21.12 17.73 19.89
N ILE A 445 -19.82 17.54 20.20
CA ILE A 445 -19.15 18.25 21.30
C ILE A 445 -19.14 19.75 21.03
N THR A 446 -18.64 20.18 19.87
CA THR A 446 -18.55 21.62 19.55
C THR A 446 -19.92 22.28 19.58
N ASP A 447 -20.96 21.61 19.08
CA ASP A 447 -22.31 22.18 18.98
C ASP A 447 -23.04 22.34 20.33
N ASN A 448 -22.60 21.65 21.39
CA ASN A 448 -23.26 21.65 22.71
C ASN A 448 -22.42 22.27 23.84
N VAL A 449 -21.19 22.71 23.58
CA VAL A 449 -20.40 23.47 24.54
C VAL A 449 -20.99 24.89 24.67
N PRO A 450 -21.18 25.44 25.89
CA PRO A 450 -21.75 26.76 26.10
C PRO A 450 -20.74 27.90 25.80
N ALA A 451 -20.17 27.88 24.60
CA ALA A 451 -19.21 28.84 24.10
C ALA A 451 -19.38 29.04 22.59
N TYR A 452 -19.12 30.25 22.11
CA TYR A 452 -19.05 30.53 20.67
C TYR A 452 -17.74 29.96 20.15
N ILE A 453 -17.82 28.92 19.32
CA ILE A 453 -16.67 28.29 18.69
C ILE A 453 -16.73 28.57 17.20
N ALA A 454 -15.67 29.13 16.65
CA ALA A 454 -15.57 29.36 15.22
C ALA A 454 -14.14 29.16 14.71
N HIS A 455 -14.01 28.83 13.42
CA HIS A 455 -12.75 28.90 12.69
C HIS A 455 -12.82 30.05 11.70
N VAL A 456 -11.77 30.85 11.62
CA VAL A 456 -11.64 32.03 10.77
C VAL A 456 -10.38 31.86 9.92
N ASP A 457 -10.48 32.09 8.61
CA ASP A 457 -9.34 31.99 7.70
C ASP A 457 -8.39 33.21 7.77
N THR A 458 -7.31 33.19 6.99
CA THR A 458 -6.33 34.30 6.93
C THR A 458 -6.89 35.61 6.36
N ASN A 459 -8.06 35.56 5.70
CA ASN A 459 -8.76 36.75 5.18
C ASN A 459 -9.85 37.22 6.16
N GLU A 460 -9.78 36.77 7.42
CA GLU A 460 -10.72 37.09 8.48
C GLU A 460 -12.16 36.64 8.18
N ARG A 461 -12.36 35.60 7.35
CA ARG A 461 -13.68 35.05 7.05
C ARG A 461 -13.98 33.82 7.89
N TYR A 462 -15.17 33.77 8.48
CA TYR A 462 -15.63 32.58 9.19
C TYR A 462 -15.78 31.41 8.23
N THR A 463 -15.14 30.29 8.50
CA THR A 463 -15.23 29.04 7.70
C THR A 463 -15.97 27.93 8.44
N PHE A 464 -16.04 28.04 9.78
CA PHE A 464 -16.84 27.16 10.63
C PHE A 464 -17.38 27.96 11.81
N VAL A 465 -18.60 27.63 12.24
CA VAL A 465 -19.24 28.10 13.48
C VAL A 465 -19.99 26.93 14.10
N ASN A 466 -19.96 26.79 15.43
CA ASN A 466 -20.75 25.76 16.12
C ASN A 466 -22.23 26.12 16.21
N ALA A 467 -23.10 25.13 16.34
CA ALA A 467 -24.55 25.35 16.39
C ALA A 467 -25.02 26.15 17.63
N TYR A 468 -24.21 26.16 18.70
CA TYR A 468 -24.50 26.95 19.91
C TYR A 468 -24.70 28.45 19.61
N ILE A 469 -23.95 29.00 18.63
CA ILE A 469 -24.05 30.41 18.25
C ILE A 469 -25.50 30.76 17.87
N SER A 470 -26.16 29.93 17.06
CA SER A 470 -27.56 30.12 16.69
C SER A 470 -28.53 30.03 17.84
N GLN A 471 -28.32 29.06 18.73
CA GLN A 471 -29.23 28.82 19.85
C GLN A 471 -29.30 30.03 20.78
N VAL A 472 -28.17 30.74 20.96
CA VAL A 472 -28.09 31.90 21.86
C VAL A 472 -28.41 33.22 21.17
N THR A 473 -27.99 33.39 19.90
CA THR A 473 -28.20 34.65 19.16
C THR A 473 -29.57 34.73 18.50
N GLY A 474 -30.31 33.62 18.39
CA GLY A 474 -31.61 33.56 17.72
C GLY A 474 -31.55 33.72 16.20
N SER A 475 -30.34 33.78 15.63
CA SER A 475 -30.10 33.91 14.19
C SER A 475 -29.88 32.52 13.58
N GLU A 476 -30.52 32.20 12.46
CA GLU A 476 -30.28 30.95 11.73
C GLU A 476 -28.82 30.89 11.23
N ALA A 477 -27.99 30.00 11.77
CA ALA A 477 -26.60 29.77 11.36
C ALA A 477 -26.60 28.94 10.08
N PRO A 478 -26.80 29.64 8.95
CA PRO A 478 -25.73 29.66 7.96
C PRO A 478 -25.21 31.06 7.60
N SER A 479 -25.77 32.18 8.08
CA SER A 479 -25.43 33.49 7.45
C SER A 479 -24.00 33.98 7.67
N ASN A 480 -23.34 33.57 8.76
CA ASN A 480 -22.05 34.14 9.14
C ASN A 480 -20.86 33.45 8.47
N VAL A 481 -21.02 32.21 7.98
CA VAL A 481 -19.95 31.50 7.26
C VAL A 481 -19.73 32.18 5.91
N GLY A 482 -18.50 32.60 5.65
CA GLY A 482 -18.11 33.40 4.48
C GLY A 482 -18.06 34.91 4.76
N GLN A 483 -18.69 35.42 5.82
CA GLN A 483 -18.61 36.83 6.21
C GLN A 483 -17.32 37.13 6.99
N THR A 484 -16.86 38.38 6.94
CA THR A 484 -15.67 38.80 7.69
C THR A 484 -15.96 39.02 9.17
N VAL A 485 -14.93 39.00 10.02
CA VAL A 485 -15.07 39.33 11.45
C VAL A 485 -15.65 40.74 11.64
N GLU A 486 -15.23 41.70 10.83
CA GLU A 486 -15.74 43.08 10.85
C GLU A 486 -17.23 43.16 10.52
N GLU A 487 -17.69 42.45 9.47
CA GLU A 487 -19.10 42.41 9.07
C GLU A 487 -20.01 41.86 10.18
N VAL A 488 -19.55 40.82 10.89
CA VAL A 488 -20.34 40.14 11.94
C VAL A 488 -20.28 40.88 13.28
N ARG A 489 -19.11 41.42 13.67
CA ARG A 489 -18.91 42.06 14.98
C ARG A 489 -19.21 43.55 14.99
N GLY A 490 -19.23 44.19 13.83
CA GLY A 490 -19.56 45.60 13.65
C GLY A 490 -18.47 46.57 14.13
N PRO A 491 -18.63 47.87 13.82
CA PRO A 491 -17.59 48.88 13.97
C PRO A 491 -17.24 49.24 15.42
N ALA A 492 -18.11 48.91 16.39
CA ALA A 492 -17.84 49.18 17.80
C ALA A 492 -16.91 48.13 18.44
N ILE A 493 -17.02 46.87 18.03
CA ILE A 493 -16.29 45.75 18.65
C ILE A 493 -15.05 45.37 17.83
N TYR A 494 -15.13 45.42 16.50
CA TYR A 494 -14.02 45.00 15.64
C TYR A 494 -12.67 45.68 15.96
N PRO A 495 -12.58 47.00 16.23
CA PRO A 495 -11.32 47.65 16.61
C PRO A 495 -10.70 47.09 17.91
N VAL A 496 -11.53 46.58 18.83
CA VAL A 496 -11.06 45.93 20.07
C VAL A 496 -10.48 44.55 19.77
N LEU A 497 -11.08 43.81 18.83
CA LEU A 497 -10.62 42.46 18.46
C LEU A 497 -9.37 42.49 17.56
N LYS A 498 -9.24 43.50 16.71
CA LYS A 498 -8.23 43.57 15.63
C LYS A 498 -6.79 43.33 16.09
N PRO A 499 -6.28 43.93 17.18
CA PRO A 499 -4.92 43.65 17.67
C PRO A 499 -4.69 42.17 18.01
N HIS A 500 -5.72 41.49 18.52
CA HIS A 500 -5.66 40.07 18.87
C HIS A 500 -5.75 39.16 17.63
N ILE A 501 -6.52 39.58 16.62
CA ILE A 501 -6.57 38.92 15.30
C ILE A 501 -5.19 38.99 14.62
N ASP A 502 -4.56 40.17 14.62
CA ASP A 502 -3.24 40.35 14.01
C ASP A 502 -2.17 39.51 14.73
N ALA A 503 -2.23 39.44 16.06
CA ALA A 503 -1.32 38.62 16.85
C ALA A 503 -1.48 37.11 16.57
N VAL A 504 -2.73 36.60 16.49
CA VAL A 504 -2.95 35.18 16.24
C VAL A 504 -2.59 34.76 14.82
N LEU A 505 -2.80 35.64 13.83
CA LEU A 505 -2.34 35.39 12.45
C LEU A 505 -0.81 35.37 12.34
N GLN A 506 -0.10 36.08 13.23
CA GLN A 506 1.37 35.99 13.39
C GLN A 506 1.81 34.75 14.18
N GLY A 507 0.88 33.89 14.60
CA GLY A 507 1.16 32.63 15.30
C GLY A 507 1.12 32.73 16.84
N ALA A 508 0.73 33.87 17.41
CA ALA A 508 0.65 34.05 18.86
C ALA A 508 -0.77 33.83 19.39
N ALA A 509 -0.96 32.84 20.26
CA ALA A 509 -2.23 32.67 20.96
C ALA A 509 -2.53 33.88 21.86
N THR A 510 -3.78 34.32 21.88
CA THR A 510 -4.22 35.46 22.71
C THR A 510 -5.47 35.13 23.50
N THR A 511 -5.55 35.62 24.74
CA THR A 511 -6.74 35.57 25.58
C THR A 511 -7.00 36.95 26.15
N PHE A 512 -8.24 37.43 26.06
CA PHE A 512 -8.60 38.79 26.45
C PHE A 512 -10.08 38.89 26.80
N GLU A 513 -10.41 39.88 27.64
CA GLU A 513 -11.79 40.22 27.99
C GLU A 513 -12.24 41.47 27.22
N TYR A 514 -13.50 41.50 26.79
CA TYR A 514 -14.11 42.68 26.19
C TYR A 514 -15.58 42.83 26.57
N GLU A 515 -16.06 44.07 26.58
CA GLU A 515 -17.48 44.37 26.76
C GLU A 515 -18.18 44.36 25.41
N GLY A 516 -19.33 43.70 25.35
CA GLY A 516 -20.18 43.65 24.16
C GLY A 516 -21.65 43.86 24.50
N SER A 517 -22.49 43.81 23.47
CA SER A 517 -23.94 43.82 23.62
C SER A 517 -24.50 42.46 23.23
N GLY A 518 -25.36 41.88 24.08
CA GLY A 518 -26.16 40.70 23.77
C GLY A 518 -27.63 41.02 23.97
N ASN A 519 -28.43 40.97 22.90
CA ASN A 519 -29.86 41.34 22.90
C ASN A 519 -30.15 42.73 23.51
N GLY A 520 -29.25 43.70 23.30
CA GLY A 520 -29.40 45.07 23.80
C GLY A 520 -28.99 45.30 25.27
N SER A 521 -28.47 44.27 25.95
CA SER A 521 -27.93 44.39 27.31
C SER A 521 -26.40 44.28 27.32
N PRO A 522 -25.69 45.02 28.19
CA PRO A 522 -24.23 44.91 28.33
C PRO A 522 -23.85 43.52 28.84
N ARG A 523 -22.89 42.89 28.16
CA ARG A 523 -22.34 41.58 28.51
C ARG A 523 -20.81 41.63 28.52
N TYR A 524 -20.24 40.78 29.36
CA TYR A 524 -18.80 40.58 29.47
C TYR A 524 -18.41 39.28 28.77
N PHE A 525 -17.49 39.35 27.81
CA PHE A 525 -17.00 38.20 27.08
C PHE A 525 -15.51 37.99 27.34
N GLU A 526 -15.11 36.74 27.48
CA GLU A 526 -13.72 36.32 27.41
C GLU A 526 -13.53 35.59 26.08
N ALA A 527 -12.57 36.04 25.27
CA ALA A 527 -12.21 35.40 24.02
C ALA A 527 -10.79 34.85 24.06
N THR A 528 -10.62 33.64 23.53
CA THR A 528 -9.33 33.01 23.28
C THR A 528 -9.21 32.72 21.80
N TYR A 529 -8.15 33.24 21.16
CA TYR A 529 -7.80 32.98 19.78
C TYR A 529 -6.55 32.10 19.70
N LEU A 530 -6.65 31.00 18.96
CA LEU A 530 -5.58 30.01 18.79
C LEU A 530 -5.21 29.89 17.31
N PRO A 531 -3.92 29.94 16.93
CA PRO A 531 -3.52 29.84 15.54
C PRO A 531 -3.84 28.45 14.97
N ALA A 532 -4.45 28.40 13.78
CA ALA A 532 -4.62 27.17 13.02
C ALA A 532 -3.39 26.99 12.13
N ILE A 533 -2.55 26.00 12.44
CA ILE A 533 -1.25 25.78 11.79
C ILE A 533 -1.34 24.52 10.92
N ALA A 534 -1.00 24.66 9.64
CA ALA A 534 -0.89 23.54 8.71
C ALA A 534 0.35 22.66 9.01
N ALA A 535 0.41 21.47 8.42
CA ALA A 535 1.52 20.52 8.65
C ALA A 535 2.90 21.06 8.25
N ASP A 536 2.95 22.08 7.38
CA ASP A 536 4.17 22.77 6.94
C ASP A 536 4.57 23.95 7.85
N GLY A 537 3.83 24.20 8.93
CA GLY A 537 4.09 25.28 9.89
C GLY A 537 3.48 26.64 9.50
N THR A 538 2.75 26.73 8.38
CA THR A 538 2.08 27.98 7.99
C THR A 538 0.77 28.19 8.74
N THR A 539 0.48 29.42 9.16
CA THR A 539 -0.80 29.78 9.78
C THR A 539 -1.87 29.90 8.69
N THR A 540 -2.87 29.02 8.71
CA THR A 540 -3.99 28.99 7.74
C THR A 540 -5.23 29.76 8.23
N GLY A 541 -5.19 30.29 9.44
CA GLY A 541 -6.31 30.94 10.10
C GLY A 541 -6.18 30.86 11.62
N PHE A 542 -7.30 30.94 12.32
CA PHE A 542 -7.35 30.80 13.77
C PHE A 542 -8.69 30.26 14.25
N TYR A 543 -8.65 29.54 15.37
CA TYR A 543 -9.84 29.14 16.12
C TYR A 543 -10.16 30.19 17.16
N THR A 544 -11.45 30.46 17.32
CA THR A 544 -11.98 31.35 18.34
C THR A 544 -12.84 30.55 19.31
N LEU A 545 -12.62 30.79 20.60
CA LEU A 545 -13.48 30.36 21.69
C LEU A 545 -13.90 31.62 22.44
N THR A 546 -15.19 31.94 22.48
CA THR A 546 -15.69 33.08 23.25
C THR A 546 -16.76 32.63 24.24
N THR A 547 -16.56 32.97 25.51
CA THR A 547 -17.45 32.62 26.63
C THR A 547 -18.05 33.86 27.25
N ASP A 548 -19.32 33.76 27.64
CA ASP A 548 -20.00 34.82 28.39
C ASP A 548 -19.67 34.69 29.88
N ILE A 549 -18.93 35.67 30.40
CA ILE A 549 -18.49 35.73 31.81
C ILE A 549 -19.31 36.75 32.62
N THR A 550 -20.42 37.25 32.09
CA THR A 550 -21.26 38.27 32.76
C THR A 550 -21.68 37.82 34.16
N ARG A 551 -22.10 36.56 34.31
CA ARG A 551 -22.50 36.01 35.62
C ARG A 551 -21.35 36.04 36.62
N ILE A 552 -20.12 35.77 36.17
CA ILE A 552 -18.92 35.76 37.00
C ILE A 552 -18.60 37.19 37.45
N LYS A 553 -18.53 38.15 36.52
CA LYS A 553 -18.26 39.56 36.83
C LYS A 553 -19.30 40.18 37.78
N LEU A 554 -20.59 39.85 37.61
CA LEU A 554 -21.65 40.32 38.51
C LEU A 554 -21.53 39.69 39.91
N ALA A 555 -21.16 38.41 39.99
CA ALA A 555 -20.93 37.74 41.26
C ALA A 555 -19.71 38.33 42.00
N GLU A 556 -18.61 38.60 41.29
CA GLU A 556 -17.41 39.25 41.84
C GLU A 556 -17.75 40.63 42.42
N ARG A 557 -18.48 41.47 41.68
CA ARG A 557 -18.94 42.78 42.18
C ARG A 557 -19.80 42.65 43.43
N LYS A 558 -20.70 41.67 43.48
CA LYS A 558 -21.55 41.41 44.65
C LYS A 558 -20.74 40.94 45.86
N LEU A 559 -19.76 40.06 45.66
CA LEU A 559 -18.86 39.60 46.73
C LEU A 559 -18.01 40.74 47.27
N ALA A 560 -17.46 41.58 46.39
CA ALA A 560 -16.70 42.77 46.80
C ALA A 560 -17.55 43.73 47.65
N PHE A 561 -18.82 43.93 47.29
CA PHE A 561 -19.75 44.72 48.11
C PHE A 561 -20.01 44.09 49.49
N LEU A 562 -20.30 42.79 49.55
CA LEU A 562 -20.57 42.08 50.81
C LEU A 562 -19.35 41.97 51.73
N ALA A 563 -18.13 42.04 51.18
CA ALA A 563 -16.90 42.08 51.96
C ALA A 563 -16.81 43.33 52.86
N HIS A 564 -17.40 44.45 52.42
CA HIS A 564 -17.31 45.74 53.13
C HIS A 564 -18.65 46.22 53.74
N HIS A 565 -19.78 45.64 53.36
CA HIS A 565 -21.11 46.06 53.81
C HIS A 565 -21.90 44.94 54.48
N ASP A 566 -22.75 45.29 55.43
CA ASP A 566 -23.70 44.34 56.05
C ASP A 566 -24.79 43.98 55.04
N ALA A 567 -25.03 42.68 54.86
CA ALA A 567 -25.91 42.17 53.80
C ALA A 567 -27.37 42.60 53.96
N LEU A 568 -27.82 42.85 55.18
CA LEU A 568 -29.20 43.26 55.48
C LEU A 568 -29.36 44.78 55.40
N THR A 569 -28.50 45.51 56.11
CA THR A 569 -28.68 46.94 56.35
C THR A 569 -27.96 47.84 55.32
N GLY A 570 -27.00 47.31 54.57
CA GLY A 570 -26.24 48.05 53.55
C GLY A 570 -25.24 49.09 54.09
N ILE A 571 -25.17 49.28 55.41
CA ILE A 571 -24.11 50.07 56.08
C ILE A 571 -22.83 49.23 56.20
N ALA A 572 -21.76 49.81 56.75
CA ALA A 572 -20.50 49.09 56.90
C ALA A 572 -20.67 47.85 57.81
N ASN A 573 -19.97 46.77 57.50
CA ASN A 573 -19.94 45.58 58.35
C ASN A 573 -18.82 45.68 59.41
N ARG A 574 -18.74 44.66 60.28
CA ARG A 574 -17.69 44.52 61.30
C ARG A 574 -16.27 44.61 60.73
N HIS A 575 -16.03 44.12 59.51
CA HIS A 575 -14.72 44.18 58.88
C HIS A 575 -14.32 45.62 58.56
N SER A 576 -15.19 46.33 57.84
CA SER A 576 -14.99 47.75 57.51
C SER A 576 -14.85 48.63 58.74
N PHE A 577 -15.56 48.32 59.83
CA PHE A 577 -15.37 49.01 61.10
C PHE A 577 -13.96 48.81 61.69
N ARG A 578 -13.42 47.60 61.67
CA ARG A 578 -12.06 47.31 62.15
C ARG A 578 -10.99 48.06 61.36
N GLU A 579 -11.09 48.05 60.03
CA GLU A 579 -10.14 48.78 59.17
C GLU A 579 -10.22 50.30 59.41
N SER A 580 -11.43 50.84 59.44
CA SER A 580 -11.64 52.29 59.60
C SER A 580 -11.28 52.80 61.00
N SER A 581 -11.56 52.00 62.05
CA SER A 581 -11.25 52.37 63.43
C SER A 581 -9.75 52.38 63.73
N GLN A 582 -8.98 51.49 63.12
CA GLN A 582 -7.52 51.52 63.21
C GLN A 582 -6.95 52.81 62.61
N LEU A 583 -7.44 53.22 61.45
CA LEU A 583 -7.07 54.50 60.82
C LEU A 583 -7.48 55.70 61.67
N ALA A 584 -8.69 55.66 62.25
CA ALA A 584 -9.20 56.70 63.14
C ALA A 584 -8.32 56.93 64.38
N ILE A 585 -7.87 55.86 65.03
CA ILE A 585 -7.01 55.94 66.23
C ILE A 585 -5.63 56.49 65.87
N GLN A 586 -5.05 56.05 64.76
CA GLN A 586 -3.76 56.57 64.29
C GLN A 586 -3.85 58.07 64.03
N HIS A 587 -4.94 58.51 63.40
CA HIS A 587 -5.19 59.93 63.16
C HIS A 587 -5.34 60.70 64.47
N ALA A 588 -6.22 60.26 65.39
CA ALA A 588 -6.45 60.90 66.68
C ALA A 588 -5.18 61.00 67.54
N ALA A 589 -4.33 59.96 67.53
CA ALA A 589 -3.05 59.96 68.23
C ALA A 589 -2.08 61.02 67.67
N SER A 590 -2.14 61.33 66.37
CA SER A 590 -1.30 62.34 65.73
C SER A 590 -1.81 63.78 65.90
N THR A 591 -3.13 63.98 65.91
CA THR A 591 -3.75 65.32 65.95
C THR A 591 -4.16 65.76 67.36
N HIS A 592 -4.11 64.86 68.36
CA HIS A 592 -4.63 65.06 69.71
C HIS A 592 -6.10 65.52 69.75
N GLN A 593 -6.86 65.17 68.72
CA GLN A 593 -8.30 65.42 68.65
C GLN A 593 -9.08 64.29 69.33
N PRO A 594 -10.19 64.60 70.01
CA PRO A 594 -11.04 63.58 70.60
C PRO A 594 -11.71 62.69 69.54
N LEU A 595 -11.78 61.40 69.86
CA LEU A 595 -12.53 60.40 69.11
C LEU A 595 -13.81 60.05 69.88
N LEU A 596 -14.93 60.03 69.18
CA LEU A 596 -16.23 59.67 69.73
C LEU A 596 -16.65 58.30 69.20
N LEU A 597 -16.87 57.35 70.11
CA LEU A 597 -17.49 56.08 69.80
C LEU A 597 -18.87 56.00 70.47
N MET A 598 -19.88 55.65 69.70
CA MET A 598 -21.17 55.21 70.23
C MET A 598 -21.33 53.72 69.98
N MET A 599 -21.52 52.95 71.04
CA MET A 599 -22.03 51.59 70.95
C MET A 599 -23.54 51.62 71.16
N ILE A 600 -24.28 50.92 70.31
CA ILE A 600 -25.73 51.05 70.21
C ILE A 600 -26.35 49.67 70.15
N ASP A 601 -27.17 49.34 71.14
CA ASP A 601 -27.96 48.11 71.15
C ASP A 601 -29.44 48.40 70.93
N VAL A 602 -30.08 47.61 70.06
CA VAL A 602 -31.53 47.65 69.88
C VAL A 602 -32.22 46.95 71.06
N ASP A 603 -32.99 47.71 71.82
CA ASP A 603 -33.67 47.20 73.00
C ASP A 603 -34.72 46.14 72.64
N PHE A 604 -34.72 45.04 73.40
CA PHE A 604 -35.69 43.95 73.26
C PHE A 604 -35.79 43.38 71.83
N PHE A 605 -34.72 43.45 71.03
CA PHE A 605 -34.72 42.96 69.65
C PHE A 605 -35.16 41.49 69.54
N LYS A 606 -34.72 40.64 70.47
CA LYS A 606 -35.17 39.24 70.56
C LYS A 606 -36.69 39.13 70.71
N HIS A 607 -37.32 39.98 71.51
CA HIS A 607 -38.78 39.99 71.67
C HIS A 607 -39.50 40.39 70.37
N ILE A 608 -38.93 41.33 69.59
CA ILE A 608 -39.47 41.70 68.28
C ILE A 608 -39.45 40.48 67.35
N ASN A 609 -38.32 39.75 67.29
CA ASN A 609 -38.21 38.53 66.49
C ASN A 609 -39.16 37.42 66.96
N ASP A 610 -39.22 37.19 68.27
CA ASP A 610 -40.04 36.12 68.86
C ASP A 610 -41.55 36.41 68.68
N THR A 611 -41.95 37.69 68.64
CA THR A 611 -43.36 38.11 68.53
C THR A 611 -43.82 38.27 67.07
N TYR A 612 -43.02 38.90 66.23
CA TYR A 612 -43.41 39.32 64.87
C TYR A 612 -42.65 38.58 63.75
N GLY A 613 -41.72 37.70 64.12
CA GLY A 613 -40.89 36.94 63.20
C GLY A 613 -39.64 37.70 62.73
N HIS A 614 -38.69 36.95 62.16
CA HIS A 614 -37.42 37.51 61.69
C HIS A 614 -37.56 38.60 60.61
N ALA A 615 -38.60 38.53 59.77
CA ALA A 615 -38.85 39.57 58.76
C ALA A 615 -39.16 40.95 59.40
N ALA A 616 -39.84 40.97 60.55
CA ALA A 616 -40.10 42.20 61.29
C ALA A 616 -38.83 42.73 61.97
N GLY A 617 -37.99 41.83 62.50
CA GLY A 617 -36.66 42.19 63.00
C GLY A 617 -35.76 42.76 61.91
N ASP A 618 -35.80 42.19 60.70
CA ASP A 618 -35.02 42.67 59.56
C ASP A 618 -35.41 44.10 59.15
N VAL A 619 -36.72 44.39 59.13
CA VAL A 619 -37.25 45.74 58.89
C VAL A 619 -36.84 46.69 60.01
N ALA A 620 -36.91 46.26 61.28
CA ALA A 620 -36.48 47.06 62.42
C ALA A 620 -34.99 47.45 62.32
N LEU A 621 -34.11 46.49 62.01
CA LEU A 621 -32.68 46.74 61.86
C LEU A 621 -32.35 47.63 60.66
N THR A 622 -33.05 47.43 59.54
CA THR A 622 -32.88 48.26 58.33
C THR A 622 -33.28 49.70 58.62
N GLU A 623 -34.38 49.91 59.33
CA GLU A 623 -34.83 51.25 59.68
C GLU A 623 -33.92 51.93 60.71
N VAL A 624 -33.41 51.17 61.70
CA VAL A 624 -32.38 51.66 62.63
C VAL A 624 -31.14 52.12 61.84
N ALA A 625 -30.64 51.30 60.91
CA ALA A 625 -29.49 51.65 60.08
C ALA A 625 -29.73 52.91 59.23
N ASN A 626 -30.92 53.02 58.60
CA ASN A 626 -31.30 54.19 57.80
C ASN A 626 -31.34 55.46 58.64
N ARG A 627 -31.97 55.41 59.81
CA ARG A 627 -32.07 56.56 60.73
C ARG A 627 -30.72 56.93 61.33
N LEU A 628 -29.86 55.96 61.68
CA LEU A 628 -28.49 56.23 62.10
C LEU A 628 -27.73 56.96 60.98
N LYS A 629 -27.74 56.41 59.76
CA LYS A 629 -27.07 57.00 58.59
C LYS A 629 -27.59 58.39 58.23
N ALA A 630 -28.87 58.68 58.47
CA ALA A 630 -29.47 59.99 58.22
C ALA A 630 -29.10 61.05 59.27
N ASN A 631 -28.75 60.63 60.49
CA ASN A 631 -28.43 61.54 61.60
C ASN A 631 -26.92 61.79 61.79
N ILE A 632 -26.07 61.10 61.04
CA ILE A 632 -24.61 61.27 61.08
C ILE A 632 -24.06 61.91 59.79
N ARG A 633 -22.83 62.43 59.84
CA ARG A 633 -22.19 63.05 58.66
C ARG A 633 -21.68 61.95 57.71
N LYS A 634 -21.55 62.27 56.42
CA LYS A 634 -20.95 61.33 55.42
C LYS A 634 -19.50 60.93 55.75
N THR A 635 -18.79 61.75 56.54
CA THR A 635 -17.42 61.51 57.01
C THR A 635 -17.36 60.60 58.23
N ASP A 636 -18.48 60.44 58.94
CA ASP A 636 -18.58 59.56 60.10
C ASP A 636 -18.95 58.15 59.64
N LEU A 637 -18.55 57.16 60.44
CA LEU A 637 -18.79 55.76 60.12
C LEU A 637 -19.95 55.23 60.95
N VAL A 638 -20.95 54.67 60.27
CA VAL A 638 -21.96 53.80 60.88
C VAL A 638 -21.72 52.38 60.41
N ALA A 639 -21.60 51.45 61.35
CA ALA A 639 -21.45 50.03 61.05
C ALA A 639 -22.36 49.17 61.94
N ARG A 640 -22.70 47.98 61.46
CA ARG A 640 -23.36 46.94 62.24
C ARG A 640 -22.35 45.84 62.56
N LEU A 641 -22.15 45.55 63.83
CA LEU A 641 -21.17 44.55 64.27
C LEU A 641 -21.71 43.12 64.20
N GLY A 642 -23.02 42.97 64.35
CA GLY A 642 -23.76 41.71 64.29
C GLY A 642 -25.01 41.76 65.15
N GLY A 643 -26.02 40.94 64.86
CA GLY A 643 -27.25 40.90 65.67
C GLY A 643 -27.94 42.27 65.75
N ASP A 644 -28.14 42.76 66.96
CA ASP A 644 -28.74 44.04 67.34
C ASP A 644 -27.71 45.15 67.67
N GLU A 645 -26.42 44.91 67.45
CA GLU A 645 -25.33 45.81 67.81
C GLU A 645 -24.90 46.70 66.62
N PHE A 646 -24.97 48.02 66.84
CA PHE A 646 -24.52 49.05 65.91
C PHE A 646 -23.43 49.91 66.56
N VAL A 647 -22.57 50.48 65.72
CA VAL A 647 -21.55 51.43 66.14
C VAL A 647 -21.58 52.68 65.28
N VAL A 648 -21.32 53.80 65.94
CA VAL A 648 -21.04 55.08 65.28
C VAL A 648 -19.68 55.56 65.72
N LEU A 649 -18.80 55.84 64.75
CA LEU A 649 -17.48 56.40 64.99
C LEU A 649 -17.40 57.77 64.32
N CYS A 650 -17.29 58.81 65.15
CA CYS A 650 -17.22 60.20 64.71
C CYS A 650 -15.85 60.79 65.04
N HIS A 651 -15.37 61.64 64.14
CA HIS A 651 -14.19 62.48 64.33
C HIS A 651 -14.64 63.94 64.57
N ASP A 652 -13.73 64.79 65.04
CA ASP A 652 -13.97 66.24 65.20
C ASP A 652 -15.12 66.62 66.16
N ILE A 653 -15.28 65.87 67.26
CA ILE A 653 -16.21 66.20 68.35
C ILE A 653 -15.40 66.70 69.54
N GLU A 654 -15.32 68.02 69.71
CA GLU A 654 -14.38 68.64 70.66
C GLU A 654 -14.89 68.72 72.10
N ASP A 655 -16.21 68.74 72.29
CA ASP A 655 -16.85 68.95 73.58
C ASP A 655 -17.92 67.90 73.91
N VAL A 656 -18.18 67.73 75.21
CA VAL A 656 -19.20 66.80 75.73
C VAL A 656 -20.59 67.19 75.25
N ALA A 657 -20.90 68.49 75.19
CA ALA A 657 -22.22 68.99 74.79
C ALA A 657 -22.59 68.58 73.35
N THR A 658 -21.63 68.52 72.42
CA THR A 658 -21.85 68.09 71.04
C THR A 658 -22.05 66.59 70.95
N ALA A 659 -21.29 65.80 71.73
CA ALA A 659 -21.50 64.37 71.83
C ALA A 659 -22.89 64.03 72.42
N GLU A 660 -23.31 64.74 73.48
CA GLU A 660 -24.66 64.59 74.06
C GLU A 660 -25.75 64.97 73.07
N ARG A 661 -25.59 66.09 72.32
CA ARG A 661 -26.55 66.48 71.27
C ARG A 661 -26.71 65.41 70.21
N LEU A 662 -25.61 64.83 69.73
CA LEU A 662 -25.66 63.78 68.70
C LEU A 662 -26.31 62.50 69.24
N ALA A 663 -25.97 62.10 70.47
CA ALA A 663 -26.57 60.92 71.11
C ALA A 663 -28.07 61.12 71.38
N GLN A 664 -28.47 62.32 71.81
CA GLN A 664 -29.87 62.68 71.99
C GLN A 664 -30.62 62.70 70.65
N GLN A 665 -30.03 63.29 69.61
CA GLN A 665 -30.61 63.32 68.27
C GLN A 665 -30.86 61.91 67.72
N ILE A 666 -29.90 61.00 67.89
CA ILE A 666 -30.06 59.59 67.50
C ILE A 666 -31.17 58.92 68.33
N THR A 667 -31.20 59.17 69.65
CA THR A 667 -32.22 58.61 70.55
C THR A 667 -33.63 59.09 70.17
N ASP A 668 -33.79 60.38 69.88
CA ASP A 668 -35.07 61.01 69.51
C ASP A 668 -35.56 60.52 68.14
N ALA A 669 -34.65 60.35 67.18
CA ALA A 669 -34.98 59.79 65.86
C ALA A 669 -35.58 58.38 65.95
N MET A 670 -35.29 57.63 67.02
CA MET A 670 -35.82 56.28 67.22
C MET A 670 -37.17 56.24 67.91
N GLN A 671 -37.64 57.35 68.47
CA GLN A 671 -38.97 57.40 69.10
C GLN A 671 -40.11 57.21 68.09
N GLN A 672 -39.87 57.50 66.80
CA GLN A 672 -40.87 57.24 65.76
C GLN A 672 -41.08 55.73 65.56
N PRO A 673 -42.32 55.22 65.54
CA PRO A 673 -42.58 53.80 65.30
C PRO A 673 -41.98 53.32 63.97
N VAL A 674 -41.53 52.06 63.92
CA VAL A 674 -41.08 51.42 62.69
C VAL A 674 -42.26 50.66 62.08
N LEU A 675 -42.60 50.95 60.82
CA LEU A 675 -43.74 50.33 60.14
C LEU A 675 -43.36 48.96 59.55
N PHE A 676 -44.05 47.91 59.97
CA PHE A 676 -44.01 46.57 59.37
C PHE A 676 -45.40 46.19 58.85
N GLY A 677 -45.64 46.40 57.55
CA GLY A 677 -46.96 46.28 56.96
C GLY A 677 -47.94 47.30 57.56
N THR A 678 -48.92 46.83 58.34
CA THR A 678 -49.86 47.66 59.10
C THR A 678 -49.54 47.74 60.60
N THR A 679 -48.46 47.09 61.05
CA THR A 679 -48.09 47.03 62.47
C THR A 679 -47.02 48.06 62.79
N GLU A 680 -47.20 48.80 63.87
CA GLU A 680 -46.21 49.73 64.42
C GLU A 680 -45.33 49.01 65.44
N LEU A 681 -44.04 48.87 65.11
CA LEU A 681 -43.04 48.30 66.01
C LEU A 681 -42.42 49.44 66.84
N LYS A 682 -42.48 49.29 68.16
CA LYS A 682 -41.77 50.19 69.07
C LYS A 682 -40.32 49.72 69.23
N VAL A 683 -39.40 50.42 68.57
CA VAL A 683 -37.96 50.13 68.60
C VAL A 683 -37.28 51.25 69.40
N THR A 684 -36.55 50.89 70.45
CA THR A 684 -35.74 51.85 71.23
C THR A 684 -34.29 51.40 71.26
N LEU A 685 -33.38 52.33 71.57
CA LEU A 685 -31.95 52.06 71.62
C LEU A 685 -31.40 52.32 73.04
N SER A 686 -30.45 51.48 73.45
CA SER A 686 -29.54 51.77 74.56
C SER A 686 -28.19 52.17 73.99
N ILE A 687 -27.78 53.42 74.22
CA ILE A 687 -26.58 54.01 73.61
C ILE A 687 -25.51 54.28 74.66
N GLY A 688 -24.33 53.69 74.51
CA GLY A 688 -23.14 54.01 75.30
C GLY A 688 -22.19 54.88 74.50
N VAL A 689 -21.90 56.06 75.03
CA VAL A 689 -21.11 57.09 74.35
C VAL A 689 -19.78 57.26 75.07
N ALA A 690 -18.67 57.06 74.37
CA ALA A 690 -17.33 57.29 74.89
C ALA A 690 -16.62 58.38 74.08
N LEU A 691 -16.29 59.50 74.73
CA LEU A 691 -15.56 60.61 74.12
C LEU A 691 -14.17 60.73 74.78
N CYS A 692 -13.10 60.52 74.01
CA CYS A 692 -11.75 60.41 74.58
C CYS A 692 -10.71 61.14 73.70
N ARG A 693 -9.88 61.99 74.31
CA ARG A 693 -8.81 62.74 73.61
C ARG A 693 -7.54 61.93 73.35
N ASN A 694 -7.17 61.06 74.29
CA ASN A 694 -5.94 60.26 74.24
C ASN A 694 -6.27 58.75 74.27
N VAL A 695 -6.88 58.26 73.19
CA VAL A 695 -7.25 56.84 73.08
C VAL A 695 -6.00 56.00 72.79
N ALA A 696 -5.68 55.05 73.68
CA ALA A 696 -4.54 54.16 73.50
C ALA A 696 -4.81 53.04 72.48
N SER A 697 -6.04 52.51 72.44
CA SER A 697 -6.47 51.48 71.48
C SER A 697 -7.98 51.45 71.30
N MET A 698 -8.46 50.75 70.27
CA MET A 698 -9.89 50.62 69.99
C MET A 698 -10.60 49.84 71.08
N GLU A 699 -9.93 48.82 71.61
CA GLU A 699 -10.45 47.99 72.70
C GLU A 699 -10.73 48.82 73.96
N ALA A 700 -9.84 49.76 74.31
CA ALA A 700 -10.05 50.63 75.45
C ALA A 700 -11.24 51.60 75.25
N LEU A 701 -11.40 52.14 74.04
CA LEU A 701 -12.54 53.02 73.72
C LEU A 701 -13.86 52.24 73.66
N SER A 702 -13.86 51.03 73.08
CA SER A 702 -15.00 50.13 73.05
C SER A 702 -15.43 49.70 74.45
N GLN A 703 -14.49 49.32 75.33
CA GLN A 703 -14.82 48.93 76.70
C GLN A 703 -15.57 50.04 77.46
N ARG A 704 -15.13 51.30 77.32
CA ARG A 704 -15.82 52.45 77.93
C ARG A 704 -17.21 52.65 77.36
N ALA A 705 -17.38 52.49 76.04
CA ALA A 705 -18.69 52.59 75.41
C ALA A 705 -19.61 51.44 75.85
N ASP A 706 -19.11 50.21 75.98
CA ASP A 706 -19.87 49.05 76.44
C ASP A 706 -20.34 49.21 77.89
N GLU A 707 -19.46 49.70 78.78
CA GLU A 707 -19.82 50.04 80.16
C GLU A 707 -20.95 51.09 80.19
N ALA A 708 -20.89 52.08 79.30
CA ALA A 708 -21.95 53.07 79.16
C ALA A 708 -23.27 52.47 78.61
N VAL A 709 -23.22 51.53 77.66
CA VAL A 709 -24.41 50.79 77.20
C VAL A 709 -25.05 50.04 78.37
N TYR A 710 -24.24 49.37 79.20
CA TYR A 710 -24.71 48.65 80.37
C TYR A 710 -25.46 49.59 81.35
N LEU A 711 -24.88 50.76 81.64
CA LEU A 711 -25.52 51.79 82.46
C LEU A 711 -26.81 52.33 81.85
N ALA A 712 -26.89 52.46 80.52
CA ALA A 712 -28.12 52.86 79.83
C ALA A 712 -29.23 51.79 79.97
N LYS A 713 -28.86 50.51 79.91
CA LYS A 713 -29.79 49.39 80.12
C LYS A 713 -30.32 49.32 81.56
N GLU A 714 -29.47 49.53 82.56
CA GLU A 714 -29.88 49.58 83.97
C GLU A 714 -30.78 50.78 84.28
N ALA A 715 -30.57 51.90 83.59
CA ALA A 715 -31.38 53.10 83.73
C ALA A 715 -32.79 53.02 83.14
N GLY A 716 -33.19 51.85 82.64
CA GLY A 716 -34.52 51.63 82.06
C GLY A 716 -34.56 51.59 80.54
N ARG A 717 -33.41 51.60 79.84
CA ARG A 717 -33.27 51.58 78.37
C ARG A 717 -33.83 52.83 77.70
N ALA A 718 -33.87 52.86 76.36
CA ALA A 718 -34.36 54.00 75.57
C ALA A 718 -33.67 55.34 75.90
N CYS A 719 -32.37 55.28 76.23
CA CYS A 719 -31.59 56.44 76.61
C CYS A 719 -30.10 56.23 76.27
N PHE A 720 -29.30 57.28 76.46
CA PHE A 720 -27.86 57.20 76.36
C PHE A 720 -27.16 57.41 77.71
N ARG A 721 -25.92 56.94 77.81
CA ARG A 721 -24.97 57.30 78.87
C ARG A 721 -23.65 57.70 78.24
N LEU A 722 -23.05 58.78 78.76
CA LEU A 722 -21.80 59.30 78.25
C LEU A 722 -20.70 59.20 79.29
N VAL A 723 -19.53 58.74 78.84
CA VAL A 723 -18.27 58.74 79.59
C VAL A 723 -17.26 59.59 78.80
N SER A 724 -16.66 60.58 79.46
CA SER A 724 -15.62 61.42 78.88
C SER A 724 -14.30 61.31 79.65
N GLU A 725 -13.18 61.34 78.92
CA GLU A 725 -11.84 61.29 79.52
C GLU A 725 -10.86 62.20 78.77
N GLY A 726 -10.15 63.04 79.54
CA GLY A 726 -9.10 63.93 79.00
C GLY A 726 -9.62 65.14 78.21
N LEU A 727 -10.81 65.64 78.55
CA LEU A 727 -11.46 66.81 77.92
C LEU A 727 -11.46 68.03 78.83
#